data_AF-A0A8T5D977-F1
#
_entry.id   AF-A0A8T5D977-F1
#
_cell.length_a   1.000
_cell.length_b   1.000
_cell.length_c   1.000
_cell.angle_alpha   90.00
_cell.angle_beta   90.00
_cell.angle_gamma   90.00
#
_symmetry.space_group_name_H-M   'P 1'
#
loop_
_entity.id
_entity.type
_entity.pdbx_description
1 polymer ?
#
loop_
_entity_poly.entity_id
_entity_poly.type
_entity_poly.pdbx_seq_one_letter_code
_entity_poly.pdbx_strand_id
1 'polypeptide(L)'
;MRKTAAYIASLTFLFISGMGLLHPSYEALSAWLSPLTGGYIYTVFMGFTLLIADPFKYISVGITWLSAGLLIGLISQKKLGASITAFFSWLSMIPTLAISFFGIYQNVEAKGLFTLDSVDKILNFIPNIPENLSLTSFLEVPIISELALTAMNLMQNMGERSDTQGMIMSIAMPYVTAIVLKPILIILGAIAGAILGKLVVSKIDLNLLPSRKVVAVLIAGVVISQTALIPLANSQEFDMTELDLELLAEMGIDSETLEMLEALGIDPETLQIIMESGIDPENLDLETFVELGIDPETLDLEALMELGVDLGMNTGPGLDLGSLTSFDFDDGLYLELIAGYVEDQGRALTGEILLGSDIETVPSSETYMRDLAASVILTQKVSNPSFLYTLPIDSIENYVQFTGLAPETFAVTLYVGEDLEETAFKSDQLIADYEDMYGIQFTKIVSQPITFTGDGEGGASMIPSYIASAYVSLNTLEETIPNLLTGFESKQGFADSFRERIDGELEDIELYVIGQVTPEHIEAFIPTNDVPAFLQDIVDTLLAETYHFAVGVQLINEGLPASSGGTFDLIDTMGIGAPRYSSDSDLSLIAVARQNGTDIGPNIKLSTSLAQDSSELMFLSMYLNSMIEIEISGGDFPTVSDLQITLPGYVAPEVEIIKTRAGSSVTVTVTNEGSSTITDLSLKDAFPTKYGVLESGASEATWSRLTSGQSVSMTYITSYENPGTYTDIPAMLHYTENDVLRAVASNTLLTGTKSPSPIVLLSDSYQATFDLIDMLTGNGDLFQVIPLVLIALISVVDIFKMYRNRSKPEQDTPEEPSLPGQPESGDKPGDPL
;
A
#
# COMPACT_ATOMS: atom_id res chain seq x y z
N MET A 1 -10.45 22.73 -48.73
CA MET A 1 -11.43 21.68 -48.38
C MET A 1 -10.81 20.31 -48.16
N ARG A 2 -10.19 19.64 -49.16
CA ARG A 2 -9.65 18.26 -48.98
C ARG A 2 -8.60 18.13 -47.86
N LYS A 3 -7.70 19.10 -47.70
CA LYS A 3 -6.67 19.11 -46.64
C LYS A 3 -7.29 19.23 -45.23
N THR A 4 -8.25 20.13 -45.07
CA THR A 4 -9.01 20.32 -43.83
C THR A 4 -9.81 19.07 -43.47
N ALA A 5 -10.45 18.43 -44.46
CA ALA A 5 -11.15 17.17 -44.26
C ALA A 5 -10.20 16.02 -43.87
N ALA A 6 -9.02 15.95 -44.49
CA ALA A 6 -7.99 14.97 -44.14
C ALA A 6 -7.44 15.17 -42.71
N TYR A 7 -7.25 16.44 -42.30
CA TYR A 7 -6.82 16.79 -40.96
C TYR A 7 -7.86 16.37 -39.90
N ILE A 8 -9.12 16.76 -40.07
CA ILE A 8 -10.21 16.40 -39.14
C ILE A 8 -10.36 14.87 -39.07
N ALA A 9 -10.38 14.19 -40.22
CA ALA A 9 -10.51 12.74 -40.26
C ALA A 9 -9.33 12.02 -39.58
N SER A 10 -8.11 12.58 -39.69
CA SER A 10 -6.94 12.05 -38.98
C SER A 10 -7.06 12.23 -37.48
N LEU A 11 -7.49 13.40 -37.00
CA LEU A 11 -7.66 13.63 -35.56
C LEU A 11 -8.73 12.71 -34.98
N THR A 12 -9.89 12.61 -35.64
CA THR A 12 -10.93 11.67 -35.23
C THR A 12 -10.43 10.22 -35.21
N PHE A 13 -9.65 9.82 -36.23
CA PHE A 13 -9.04 8.49 -36.27
C PHE A 13 -8.04 8.25 -35.12
N LEU A 14 -7.18 9.24 -34.82
CA LEU A 14 -6.21 9.16 -33.73
C LEU A 14 -6.91 9.09 -32.37
N PHE A 15 -8.00 9.83 -32.17
CA PHE A 15 -8.79 9.76 -30.93
C PHE A 15 -9.50 8.41 -30.77
N ILE A 16 -10.13 7.90 -31.83
CA ILE A 16 -10.80 6.59 -31.80
C ILE A 16 -9.79 5.47 -31.56
N SER A 17 -8.70 5.44 -32.33
CA SER A 17 -7.70 4.38 -32.25
C SER A 17 -6.91 4.48 -30.95
N GLY A 18 -6.55 5.70 -30.52
CA GLY A 18 -5.84 5.95 -29.27
C GLY A 18 -6.61 5.48 -28.04
N MET A 19 -7.92 5.75 -27.99
CA MET A 19 -8.80 5.18 -26.95
C MET A 19 -8.80 3.65 -26.97
N GLY A 20 -8.82 3.04 -28.16
CA GLY A 20 -8.72 1.58 -28.30
C GLY A 20 -7.33 0.98 -28.01
N LEU A 21 -6.31 1.81 -27.81
CA LEU A 21 -4.95 1.40 -27.42
C LEU A 21 -4.69 1.55 -25.92
N LEU A 22 -5.61 2.15 -25.17
CA LEU A 22 -5.45 2.27 -23.73
C LEU A 22 -5.41 0.89 -23.10
N HIS A 23 -4.41 0.65 -22.26
CA HIS A 23 -4.38 -0.52 -21.37
C HIS A 23 -5.65 -0.54 -20.52
N PRO A 24 -6.23 -1.71 -20.18
CA PRO A 24 -7.38 -1.79 -19.29
C PRO A 24 -7.22 -0.98 -18.01
N SER A 25 -6.01 -0.96 -17.44
CA SER A 25 -5.71 -0.14 -16.25
C SER A 25 -5.80 1.37 -16.51
N TYR A 26 -5.40 1.87 -17.68
CA TYR A 26 -5.61 3.30 -18.02
C TYR A 26 -7.08 3.64 -18.15
N GLU A 27 -7.89 2.73 -18.69
CA GLU A 27 -9.33 2.91 -18.79
C GLU A 27 -9.98 2.92 -17.41
N ALA A 28 -9.63 1.97 -16.53
CA ALA A 28 -10.13 1.91 -15.16
C ALA A 28 -9.73 3.16 -14.36
N LEU A 29 -8.46 3.58 -14.43
CA LEU A 29 -7.97 4.82 -13.80
C LEU A 29 -8.67 6.07 -14.35
N SER A 30 -8.86 6.14 -15.66
CA SER A 30 -9.59 7.26 -16.28
C SER A 30 -11.03 7.30 -15.80
N ALA A 31 -11.71 6.16 -15.76
CA ALA A 31 -13.09 6.06 -15.30
C ALA A 31 -13.21 6.48 -13.82
N TRP A 32 -12.29 6.05 -12.97
CA TRP A 32 -12.23 6.43 -11.56
C TRP A 32 -11.95 7.92 -11.34
N LEU A 33 -11.01 8.52 -12.09
CA LEU A 33 -10.63 9.93 -11.90
C LEU A 33 -11.57 10.92 -12.60
N SER A 34 -12.31 10.48 -13.62
CA SER A 34 -13.20 11.35 -14.40
C SER A 34 -14.27 12.13 -13.61
N PRO A 35 -14.82 11.65 -12.48
CA PRO A 35 -15.64 12.47 -11.59
C PRO A 35 -14.98 13.79 -11.17
N LEU A 36 -13.66 13.75 -10.92
CA LEU A 36 -12.84 14.89 -10.53
C LEU A 36 -12.28 15.64 -11.74
N THR A 37 -11.74 14.91 -12.71
CA THR A 37 -10.97 15.48 -13.83
C THR A 37 -11.79 15.76 -15.08
N GLY A 38 -13.02 15.26 -15.15
CA GLY A 38 -13.80 15.16 -16.38
C GLY A 38 -13.17 14.21 -17.40
N GLY A 39 -13.70 14.23 -18.63
CA GLY A 39 -13.18 13.41 -19.73
C GLY A 39 -11.73 13.74 -20.15
N TYR A 40 -11.16 14.85 -19.69
CA TYR A 40 -9.80 15.27 -20.04
C TYR A 40 -8.73 14.25 -19.65
N ILE A 41 -8.92 13.46 -18.58
CA ILE A 41 -7.97 12.42 -18.18
C ILE A 41 -7.80 11.34 -19.24
N TYR A 42 -8.88 10.96 -19.93
CA TYR A 42 -8.81 10.05 -21.07
C TYR A 42 -7.94 10.63 -22.19
N THR A 43 -8.10 11.93 -22.49
CA THR A 43 -7.28 12.61 -23.49
C THR A 43 -5.81 12.68 -23.07
N VAL A 44 -5.52 12.84 -21.77
CA VAL A 44 -4.15 12.82 -21.23
C VAL A 44 -3.50 11.45 -21.40
N PHE A 45 -4.12 10.37 -20.92
CA PHE A 45 -3.55 9.02 -21.04
C PHE A 45 -3.46 8.55 -22.49
N MET A 46 -4.46 8.87 -23.31
CA MET A 46 -4.40 8.63 -24.75
C MET A 46 -3.24 9.43 -25.38
N GLY A 47 -3.11 10.70 -25.02
CA GLY A 47 -2.05 11.59 -25.49
C GLY A 47 -0.67 11.05 -25.11
N PHE A 48 -0.48 10.59 -23.88
CA PHE A 48 0.75 9.95 -23.42
C PHE A 48 1.04 8.65 -24.18
N THR A 49 0.06 7.78 -24.33
CA THR A 49 0.21 6.53 -25.11
C THR A 49 0.63 6.84 -26.55
N LEU A 50 -0.04 7.79 -27.21
CA LEU A 50 0.27 8.14 -28.60
C LEU A 50 1.57 8.92 -28.75
N LEU A 51 1.92 9.83 -27.83
CA LEU A 51 3.08 10.73 -27.96
C LEU A 51 4.35 10.22 -27.30
N ILE A 52 4.28 9.51 -26.18
CA ILE A 52 5.45 9.06 -25.41
C ILE A 52 5.85 7.62 -25.76
N ALA A 53 4.90 6.69 -25.87
CA ALA A 53 5.22 5.26 -26.07
C ALA A 53 6.12 5.02 -27.30
N ASP A 54 7.15 4.18 -27.14
CA ASP A 54 8.03 3.82 -28.25
C ASP A 54 7.25 3.01 -29.30
N PRO A 55 7.12 3.48 -30.56
CA PRO A 55 6.36 2.78 -31.60
C PRO A 55 6.99 1.47 -32.08
N PHE A 56 8.24 1.17 -31.72
CA PHE A 56 8.90 -0.11 -32.01
C PHE A 56 8.76 -1.12 -30.87
N LYS A 57 8.70 -0.67 -29.61
CA LYS A 57 8.31 -1.52 -28.47
C LYS A 57 6.80 -1.80 -28.50
N TYR A 58 6.00 -0.77 -28.72
CA TYR A 58 4.55 -0.84 -28.83
C TYR A 58 4.11 -0.69 -30.30
N ILE A 59 4.21 -1.79 -31.05
CA ILE A 59 3.96 -1.84 -32.50
C ILE A 59 2.59 -1.24 -32.88
N SER A 60 1.58 -1.43 -32.03
CA SER A 60 0.21 -0.91 -32.21
C SER A 60 0.17 0.63 -32.30
N VAL A 61 1.00 1.33 -31.54
CA VAL A 61 1.16 2.79 -31.61
C VAL A 61 1.80 3.19 -32.95
N GLY A 62 2.83 2.48 -33.38
CA GLY A 62 3.49 2.69 -34.67
C GLY A 62 2.53 2.51 -35.86
N ILE A 63 1.73 1.43 -35.84
CA ILE A 63 0.72 1.14 -36.87
C ILE A 63 -0.37 2.23 -36.88
N THR A 64 -0.77 2.74 -35.72
CA THR A 64 -1.78 3.80 -35.61
C THR A 64 -1.32 5.09 -36.30
N TRP A 65 -0.09 5.54 -36.02
CA TRP A 65 0.48 6.73 -36.68
C TRP A 65 0.67 6.52 -38.19
N LEU A 66 1.11 5.35 -38.63
CA LEU A 66 1.21 5.02 -40.06
C LEU A 66 -0.15 5.02 -40.76
N SER A 67 -1.18 4.47 -40.11
CA SER A 67 -2.56 4.37 -40.64
C SER A 67 -3.24 5.74 -40.71
N ALA A 68 -3.05 6.58 -39.71
CA ALA A 68 -3.49 7.98 -39.74
C ALA A 68 -2.85 8.71 -40.93
N GLY A 69 -1.55 8.52 -41.14
CA GLY A 69 -0.84 9.03 -42.30
C GLY A 69 -1.46 8.53 -43.60
N LEU A 70 -1.64 7.22 -43.76
CA LEU A 70 -2.24 6.60 -44.94
C LEU A 70 -3.61 7.21 -45.27
N LEU A 71 -4.46 7.40 -44.26
CA LEU A 71 -5.77 8.04 -44.39
C LEU A 71 -5.66 9.50 -44.89
N ILE A 72 -4.73 10.29 -44.34
CA ILE A 72 -4.44 11.65 -44.82
C ILE A 72 -4.03 11.62 -46.29
N GLY A 73 -3.15 10.70 -46.66
CA GLY A 73 -2.67 10.51 -48.03
C GLY A 73 -3.80 10.20 -49.01
N LEU A 74 -4.67 9.25 -48.66
CA LEU A 74 -5.81 8.83 -49.48
C LEU A 74 -6.76 10.00 -49.79
N ILE A 75 -7.04 10.84 -48.79
CA ILE A 75 -7.96 11.98 -48.92
C ILE A 75 -7.30 13.17 -49.66
N SER A 76 -6.03 13.46 -49.35
CA SER A 76 -5.31 14.63 -49.86
C SER A 76 -4.81 14.44 -51.30
N GLN A 77 -4.47 13.21 -51.70
CA GLN A 77 -4.03 12.80 -53.05
C GLN A 77 -2.78 13.53 -53.60
N LYS A 78 -2.10 14.35 -52.79
CA LYS A 78 -0.88 15.08 -53.16
C LYS A 78 0.17 14.86 -52.09
N LYS A 79 1.35 14.34 -52.47
CA LYS A 79 2.46 14.02 -51.55
C LYS A 79 2.79 15.18 -50.60
N LEU A 80 3.18 16.34 -51.15
CA LEU A 80 3.53 17.52 -50.35
C LEU A 80 2.37 18.01 -49.46
N GLY A 81 1.15 18.03 -50.00
CA GLY A 81 -0.03 18.45 -49.25
C GLY A 81 -0.40 17.48 -48.13
N ALA A 82 -0.19 16.19 -48.33
CA ALA A 82 -0.45 15.14 -47.35
C ALA A 82 0.62 15.14 -46.25
N SER A 83 1.91 15.30 -46.59
CA SER A 83 3.00 15.38 -45.61
C SER A 83 2.87 16.59 -44.68
N ILE A 84 2.49 17.76 -45.21
CA ILE A 84 2.23 18.94 -44.38
C ILE A 84 1.05 18.69 -43.43
N THR A 85 -0.06 18.13 -43.93
CA THR A 85 -1.21 17.80 -43.08
C THR A 85 -0.89 16.73 -42.04
N ALA A 86 -0.07 15.74 -42.37
CA ALA A 86 0.42 14.71 -41.46
C ALA A 86 1.26 15.30 -40.32
N PHE A 87 2.22 16.17 -40.66
CA PHE A 87 3.02 16.87 -39.64
C PHE A 87 2.14 17.70 -38.71
N PHE A 88 1.18 18.47 -39.24
CA PHE A 88 0.26 19.25 -38.40
C PHE A 88 -0.66 18.38 -37.53
N SER A 89 -1.06 17.19 -38.00
CA SER A 89 -1.89 16.27 -37.21
C SER A 89 -1.14 15.67 -36.02
N TRP A 90 0.16 15.40 -36.19
CA TRP A 90 1.03 15.05 -35.07
C TRP A 90 1.26 16.24 -34.14
N LEU A 91 1.63 17.39 -34.71
CA LEU A 91 1.94 18.60 -33.94
C LEU A 91 0.76 19.06 -33.08
N SER A 92 -0.48 18.88 -33.55
CA SER A 92 -1.68 19.23 -32.80
C SER A 92 -1.93 18.38 -31.56
N MET A 93 -1.37 17.17 -31.47
CA MET A 93 -1.54 16.33 -30.27
C MET A 93 -0.85 16.92 -29.04
N ILE A 94 0.24 17.68 -29.21
CA ILE A 94 0.99 18.32 -28.12
C ILE A 94 0.16 19.42 -27.42
N PRO A 95 -0.38 20.43 -28.13
CA PRO A 95 -1.24 21.42 -27.49
C PRO A 95 -2.54 20.79 -26.98
N THR A 96 -3.11 19.78 -27.66
CA THR A 96 -4.27 19.05 -27.13
C THR A 96 -3.98 18.42 -25.77
N LEU A 97 -2.81 17.84 -25.58
CA LEU A 97 -2.38 17.31 -24.27
C LEU A 97 -2.28 18.43 -23.22
N ALA A 98 -1.63 19.55 -23.56
CA ALA A 98 -1.51 20.71 -22.65
C ALA A 98 -2.88 21.31 -22.28
N ILE A 99 -3.80 21.43 -23.23
CA ILE A 99 -5.16 21.91 -23.02
C ILE A 99 -5.95 20.93 -22.13
N SER A 100 -5.71 19.62 -22.26
CA SER A 100 -6.36 18.63 -21.40
C SER A 100 -5.89 18.78 -19.95
N PHE A 101 -4.61 19.01 -19.70
CA PHE A 101 -4.12 19.36 -18.36
C PHE A 101 -4.77 20.63 -17.81
N PHE A 102 -4.95 21.65 -18.66
CA PHE A 102 -5.66 22.86 -18.26
C PHE A 102 -7.13 22.61 -17.92
N GLY A 103 -7.83 21.77 -18.70
CA GLY A 103 -9.20 21.35 -18.40
C GLY A 103 -9.31 20.59 -17.08
N ILE A 104 -8.34 19.71 -16.77
CA ILE A 104 -8.24 19.06 -15.46
C ILE A 104 -8.06 20.11 -14.35
N TYR A 105 -7.13 21.05 -14.53
CA TYR A 105 -6.89 22.13 -13.56
C TYR A 105 -8.16 22.93 -13.28
N GLN A 106 -8.91 23.32 -14.30
CA GLN A 106 -10.18 24.05 -14.13
C GLN A 106 -11.23 23.23 -13.37
N ASN A 107 -11.39 21.94 -13.70
CA ASN A 107 -12.34 21.07 -13.02
C ASN A 107 -11.99 20.88 -11.53
N VAL A 108 -10.71 20.76 -11.23
CA VAL A 108 -10.18 20.62 -9.87
C VAL A 108 -10.29 21.93 -9.09
N GLU A 109 -9.97 23.06 -9.73
CA GLU A 109 -10.09 24.41 -9.13
C GLU A 109 -11.55 24.78 -8.85
N ALA A 110 -12.48 24.47 -9.77
CA ALA A 110 -13.90 24.70 -9.58
C ALA A 110 -14.48 23.96 -8.36
N LYS A 111 -13.84 22.86 -7.96
CA LYS A 111 -14.19 22.09 -6.75
C LYS A 111 -13.45 22.59 -5.49
N GLY A 112 -12.53 23.55 -5.61
CA GLY A 112 -11.87 24.19 -4.48
C GLY A 112 -10.65 23.46 -3.92
N LEU A 113 -10.10 22.46 -4.63
CA LEU A 113 -9.01 21.61 -4.12
C LEU A 113 -7.78 22.41 -3.69
N PHE A 114 -7.40 23.45 -4.44
CA PHE A 114 -6.21 24.27 -4.17
C PHE A 114 -6.35 25.24 -3.00
N THR A 115 -7.51 25.27 -2.34
CA THR A 115 -7.79 26.16 -1.18
C THR A 115 -7.73 25.44 0.16
N LEU A 116 -7.44 24.13 0.16
CA LEU A 116 -7.43 23.28 1.34
C LEU A 116 -6.10 23.37 2.09
N ASP A 117 -6.18 23.24 3.41
CA ASP A 117 -5.08 23.40 4.37
C ASP A 117 -4.62 22.09 5.04
N SER A 118 -5.29 20.96 4.76
CA SER A 118 -4.91 19.65 5.32
C SER A 118 -5.04 18.51 4.30
N VAL A 119 -4.23 17.45 4.51
CA VAL A 119 -4.18 16.26 3.65
C VAL A 119 -5.50 15.48 3.71
N ASP A 120 -6.12 15.34 4.89
CA ASP A 120 -7.39 14.61 5.03
C ASP A 120 -8.51 15.24 4.20
N LYS A 121 -8.54 16.58 4.13
CA LYS A 121 -9.50 17.29 3.28
C LYS A 121 -9.25 17.00 1.81
N ILE A 122 -8.00 16.85 1.36
CA ILE A 122 -7.65 16.49 -0.02
C ILE A 122 -8.12 15.07 -0.34
N LEU A 123 -7.95 14.11 0.57
CA LEU A 123 -8.42 12.74 0.40
C LEU A 123 -9.95 12.68 0.22
N ASN A 124 -10.68 13.59 0.88
CA ASN A 124 -12.12 13.73 0.73
C ASN A 124 -12.56 14.30 -0.63
N PHE A 125 -11.64 14.78 -1.47
CA PHE A 125 -11.93 15.19 -2.84
C PHE A 125 -11.61 14.13 -3.89
N ILE A 126 -10.89 13.08 -3.53
CA ILE A 126 -10.65 11.94 -4.41
C ILE A 126 -11.94 11.10 -4.45
N PRO A 127 -12.37 10.62 -5.64
CA PRO A 127 -13.49 9.69 -5.71
C PRO A 127 -13.14 8.38 -5.02
N ASN A 128 -14.11 7.74 -4.39
CA ASN A 128 -13.90 6.42 -3.79
C ASN A 128 -13.39 5.43 -4.83
N ILE A 129 -12.41 4.62 -4.44
CA ILE A 129 -11.73 3.71 -5.36
C ILE A 129 -12.66 2.55 -5.69
N PRO A 130 -12.89 2.26 -6.98
CA PRO A 130 -13.56 1.06 -7.42
C PRO A 130 -12.89 -0.21 -6.88
N GLU A 131 -13.68 -1.19 -6.46
CA GLU A 131 -13.17 -2.50 -6.00
C GLU A 131 -12.31 -3.21 -7.06
N ASN A 132 -12.51 -2.88 -8.35
CA ASN A 132 -11.73 -3.44 -9.45
C ASN A 132 -10.40 -2.69 -9.72
N LEU A 133 -10.04 -1.69 -8.91
CA LEU A 133 -8.76 -0.99 -8.98
C LEU A 133 -7.90 -1.35 -7.77
N SER A 134 -6.84 -2.09 -8.03
CA SER A 134 -5.83 -2.55 -7.06
C SER A 134 -4.49 -1.86 -7.28
N LEU A 135 -3.56 -1.93 -6.33
CA LEU A 135 -2.18 -1.47 -6.53
C LEU A 135 -1.53 -2.12 -7.78
N THR A 136 -1.82 -3.40 -8.04
CA THR A 136 -1.40 -4.10 -9.27
C THR A 136 -1.90 -3.38 -10.53
N SER A 137 -3.15 -2.91 -10.53
CA SER A 137 -3.69 -2.13 -11.66
C SER A 137 -2.86 -0.86 -11.92
N PHE A 138 -2.34 -0.19 -10.89
CA PHE A 138 -1.48 0.99 -11.05
C PHE A 138 -0.08 0.64 -11.54
N LEU A 139 0.50 -0.46 -11.05
CA LEU A 139 1.86 -0.90 -11.39
C LEU A 139 1.94 -1.57 -12.77
N GLU A 140 0.85 -2.15 -13.27
CA GLU A 140 0.75 -2.68 -14.63
C GLU A 140 0.76 -1.61 -15.72
N VAL A 141 0.64 -0.33 -15.36
CA VAL A 141 0.55 0.76 -16.34
C VAL A 141 1.90 0.95 -17.06
N PRO A 142 2.05 0.56 -18.35
CA PRO A 142 3.38 0.31 -18.94
C PRO A 142 4.28 1.53 -19.08
N ILE A 143 3.73 2.74 -19.11
CA ILE A 143 4.50 4.00 -19.23
C ILE A 143 4.65 4.66 -17.85
N ILE A 144 3.68 4.48 -16.95
CA ILE A 144 3.73 5.07 -15.60
C ILE A 144 4.66 4.25 -14.72
N SER A 145 4.68 2.92 -14.82
CA SER A 145 5.61 2.07 -14.06
C SER A 145 7.06 2.36 -14.43
N GLU A 146 7.39 2.43 -15.72
CA GLU A 146 8.74 2.80 -16.18
C GLU A 146 9.14 4.21 -15.69
N LEU A 147 8.23 5.19 -15.78
CA LEU A 147 8.48 6.56 -15.33
C LEU A 147 8.58 6.68 -13.81
N ALA A 148 7.74 5.95 -13.07
CA ALA A 148 7.71 5.92 -11.61
C ALA A 148 8.93 5.20 -11.04
N LEU A 149 9.32 4.05 -11.58
CA LEU A 149 10.54 3.33 -11.22
C LEU A 149 11.79 4.17 -11.52
N THR A 150 11.83 4.84 -12.68
CA THR A 150 12.92 5.77 -13.01
C THR A 150 12.95 6.96 -12.04
N ALA A 151 11.78 7.52 -11.69
CA ALA A 151 11.69 8.62 -10.72
C ALA A 151 12.07 8.18 -9.30
N MET A 152 11.67 6.99 -8.84
CA MET A 152 12.01 6.44 -7.53
C MET A 152 13.51 6.16 -7.41
N ASN A 153 14.12 5.53 -8.41
CA ASN A 153 15.58 5.32 -8.46
C ASN A 153 16.35 6.66 -8.47
N LEU A 154 15.83 7.69 -9.15
CA LEU A 154 16.40 9.03 -9.11
C LEU A 154 16.20 9.73 -7.75
N MET A 155 15.08 9.50 -7.06
CA MET A 155 14.81 10.05 -5.73
C MET A 155 15.71 9.45 -4.66
N GLN A 156 15.99 8.14 -4.71
CA GLN A 156 16.93 7.47 -3.80
C GLN A 156 18.36 8.02 -3.93
N ASN A 157 18.73 8.50 -5.12
CA ASN A 157 20.03 9.12 -5.40
C ASN A 157 20.06 10.66 -5.24
N MET A 158 19.01 11.29 -4.68
CA MET A 158 18.94 12.76 -4.54
C MET A 158 19.91 13.33 -3.51
N GLY A 159 20.45 12.52 -2.59
CA GLY A 159 21.46 12.95 -1.62
C GLY A 159 22.74 13.51 -2.27
N GLU A 160 23.06 13.11 -3.51
CA GLU A 160 24.31 13.49 -4.18
C GLU A 160 24.16 14.46 -5.37
N ARG A 161 22.94 14.74 -5.86
CA ARG A 161 22.74 15.54 -7.08
C ARG A 161 21.84 16.76 -6.87
N SER A 162 22.48 17.92 -6.73
CA SER A 162 21.80 19.23 -6.66
C SER A 162 21.33 19.80 -8.02
N ASP A 163 21.32 19.00 -9.10
CA ASP A 163 20.96 19.48 -10.45
C ASP A 163 19.61 18.94 -10.92
N THR A 164 18.54 19.68 -10.57
CA THR A 164 17.17 19.44 -11.03
C THR A 164 17.06 19.40 -12.56
N GLN A 165 17.92 20.11 -13.28
CA GLN A 165 17.91 20.12 -14.75
C GLN A 165 18.50 18.83 -15.33
N GLY A 166 19.58 18.32 -14.75
CA GLY A 166 20.16 17.01 -15.10
C GLY A 166 19.19 15.85 -14.90
N MET A 167 18.40 15.89 -13.82
CA MET A 167 17.37 14.91 -13.48
C MET A 167 16.18 14.91 -14.47
N ILE A 168 15.67 16.10 -14.83
CA ILE A 168 14.60 16.20 -15.83
C ILE A 168 15.08 15.65 -17.18
N MET A 169 16.34 15.90 -17.54
CA MET A 169 16.91 15.41 -18.80
C MET A 169 17.15 13.90 -18.80
N SER A 170 17.57 13.28 -17.69
CA SER A 170 17.73 11.82 -17.62
C SER A 170 16.40 11.08 -17.77
N ILE A 171 15.30 11.63 -17.22
CA ILE A 171 13.95 11.08 -17.39
C ILE A 171 13.46 11.28 -18.83
N ALA A 172 13.69 12.45 -19.43
CA ALA A 172 13.13 12.78 -20.73
C ALA A 172 13.88 12.12 -21.91
N MET A 173 15.21 11.98 -21.83
CA MET A 173 16.07 11.59 -22.96
C MET A 173 15.70 10.27 -23.62
N PRO A 174 15.33 9.18 -22.90
CA PRO A 174 14.90 7.92 -23.51
C PRO A 174 13.68 8.09 -24.43
N TYR A 175 12.76 9.00 -24.09
CA TYR A 175 11.52 9.21 -24.82
C TYR A 175 11.64 10.19 -25.99
N VAL A 176 12.69 11.03 -26.03
CA VAL A 176 12.91 12.01 -27.10
C VAL A 176 12.96 11.32 -28.47
N THR A 177 13.66 10.18 -28.57
CA THR A 177 13.77 9.42 -29.82
C THR A 177 12.41 8.90 -30.29
N ALA A 178 11.62 8.34 -29.37
CA ALA A 178 10.26 7.85 -29.64
C ALA A 178 9.32 8.96 -30.12
N ILE A 179 9.39 10.15 -29.52
CA ILE A 179 8.60 11.32 -29.91
C ILE A 179 8.98 11.80 -31.32
N VAL A 180 10.28 11.89 -31.63
CA VAL A 180 10.79 12.41 -32.92
C VAL A 180 10.50 11.46 -34.10
N LEU A 181 10.36 10.17 -33.84
CA LEU A 181 10.08 9.16 -34.86
C LEU A 181 8.65 9.22 -35.42
N LYS A 182 7.67 9.64 -34.60
CA LYS A 182 6.24 9.68 -34.96
C LYS A 182 5.92 10.62 -36.13
N PRO A 183 6.47 11.85 -36.21
CA PRO A 183 6.38 12.69 -37.41
C PRO A 183 6.83 11.97 -38.69
N ILE A 184 7.88 11.15 -38.61
CA ILE A 184 8.41 10.41 -39.77
C ILE A 184 7.40 9.34 -40.20
N LEU A 185 6.89 8.55 -39.23
CA LEU A 185 5.91 7.50 -39.49
C LEU A 185 4.64 8.06 -40.16
N ILE A 186 4.02 9.10 -39.61
CA ILE A 186 2.79 9.66 -40.18
C ILE A 186 3.04 10.28 -41.58
N ILE A 187 4.22 10.88 -41.82
CA ILE A 187 4.59 11.41 -43.13
C ILE A 187 4.80 10.28 -44.16
N LEU A 188 5.47 9.20 -43.78
CA LEU A 188 5.66 8.03 -44.64
C LEU A 188 4.31 7.40 -45.02
N GLY A 189 3.43 7.20 -44.04
CA GLY A 189 2.05 6.76 -44.26
C GLY A 189 1.31 7.70 -45.23
N ALA A 190 1.43 9.02 -45.05
CA ALA A 190 0.78 10.01 -45.91
C ALA A 190 1.28 10.01 -47.35
N ILE A 191 2.57 9.77 -47.57
CA ILE A 191 3.12 9.63 -48.92
C ILE A 191 2.60 8.36 -49.58
N ALA A 192 2.59 7.23 -48.86
CA ALA A 192 2.06 5.96 -49.35
C ALA A 192 0.56 6.07 -49.69
N GLY A 193 -0.24 6.62 -48.78
CA GLY A 193 -1.66 6.88 -48.99
C GLY A 193 -1.93 7.82 -50.18
N ALA A 194 -1.09 8.83 -50.40
CA ALA A 194 -1.24 9.74 -51.54
C ALA A 194 -0.96 9.06 -52.89
N ILE A 195 -0.06 8.06 -52.91
CA ILE A 195 0.21 7.24 -54.10
C ILE A 195 -0.99 6.31 -54.36
N LEU A 196 -1.45 5.60 -53.33
CA LEU A 196 -2.59 4.70 -53.40
C LEU A 196 -3.88 5.43 -53.79
N GLY A 197 -4.14 6.60 -53.20
CA GLY A 197 -5.32 7.42 -53.48
C GLY A 197 -5.37 7.86 -54.94
N LYS A 198 -4.23 8.18 -55.55
CA LYS A 198 -4.17 8.47 -56.99
C LYS A 198 -4.44 7.24 -57.86
N LEU A 199 -4.01 6.06 -57.45
CA LEU A 199 -4.19 4.81 -58.20
C LEU A 199 -5.63 4.26 -58.12
N VAL A 200 -6.24 4.34 -56.94
CA VAL A 200 -7.56 3.79 -56.65
C VAL A 200 -8.67 4.76 -57.04
N VAL A 201 -8.58 6.03 -56.63
CA VAL A 201 -9.65 7.02 -56.85
C VAL A 201 -9.70 7.52 -58.30
N SER A 202 -8.60 7.45 -59.05
CA SER A 202 -8.63 7.80 -60.50
C SER A 202 -9.31 6.74 -61.37
N LYS A 203 -9.51 5.53 -60.86
CA LYS A 203 -10.21 4.42 -61.55
C LYS A 203 -11.66 4.24 -61.12
N ILE A 204 -12.10 4.96 -60.09
CA ILE A 204 -13.48 4.92 -59.60
C ILE A 204 -14.25 6.08 -60.25
N ASP A 205 -15.25 5.75 -61.07
CA ASP A 205 -16.13 6.76 -61.64
C ASP A 205 -17.03 7.32 -60.52
N LEU A 206 -16.63 8.48 -59.99
CA LEU A 206 -17.27 9.16 -58.86
C LEU A 206 -18.75 9.52 -59.10
N ASN A 207 -19.23 9.43 -60.35
CA ASN A 207 -20.64 9.63 -60.72
C ASN A 207 -21.53 8.41 -60.45
N LEU A 208 -20.97 7.24 -60.12
CA LEU A 208 -21.70 6.00 -59.83
C LEU A 208 -21.87 5.71 -58.33
N LEU A 209 -21.31 6.55 -57.45
CA LEU A 209 -21.42 6.37 -55.99
C LEU A 209 -22.58 7.18 -55.41
N PRO A 210 -23.60 6.55 -54.80
CA PRO A 210 -24.74 7.26 -54.25
C PRO A 210 -24.37 7.90 -52.91
N SER A 211 -24.02 9.20 -52.95
CA SER A 211 -23.94 10.14 -51.83
C SER A 211 -22.80 9.98 -50.80
N ARG A 212 -22.60 11.03 -50.00
CA ARG A 212 -21.60 11.21 -48.91
C ARG A 212 -21.44 10.02 -47.93
N LYS A 213 -22.36 9.06 -47.92
CA LYS A 213 -22.38 7.89 -47.03
C LYS A 213 -21.31 6.82 -47.38
N VAL A 214 -20.87 6.71 -48.64
CA VAL A 214 -19.91 5.66 -49.07
C VAL A 214 -18.47 5.96 -48.62
N VAL A 215 -18.08 7.24 -48.55
CA VAL A 215 -16.77 7.65 -48.00
C VAL A 215 -16.70 7.36 -46.49
N ALA A 216 -17.82 7.50 -45.78
CA ALA A 216 -17.93 7.11 -44.37
C ALA A 216 -17.81 5.59 -44.16
N VAL A 217 -18.35 4.76 -45.07
CA VAL A 217 -18.24 3.29 -45.02
C VAL A 217 -16.81 2.80 -45.27
N LEU A 218 -16.06 3.45 -46.17
CA LEU A 218 -14.64 3.12 -46.41
C LEU A 218 -13.73 3.52 -45.23
N ILE A 219 -14.03 4.63 -44.55
CA ILE A 219 -13.32 5.05 -43.32
C ILE A 219 -13.67 4.10 -42.17
N ALA A 220 -14.94 3.71 -42.01
CA ALA A 220 -15.37 2.74 -41.01
C ALA A 220 -14.75 1.34 -41.23
N GLY A 221 -14.60 0.90 -42.48
CA GLY A 221 -14.00 -0.40 -42.80
C GLY A 221 -12.51 -0.53 -42.43
N VAL A 222 -11.75 0.56 -42.46
CA VAL A 222 -10.32 0.58 -42.07
C VAL A 222 -10.16 0.60 -40.54
N VAL A 223 -11.08 1.26 -39.83
CA VAL A 223 -11.13 1.31 -38.35
C VAL A 223 -11.51 -0.06 -37.77
N ILE A 224 -12.39 -0.83 -38.41
CA ILE A 224 -12.85 -2.14 -37.92
C ILE A 224 -11.80 -3.25 -38.12
N SER A 225 -10.86 -3.13 -39.06
CA SER A 225 -9.89 -4.21 -39.37
C SER A 225 -8.69 -4.33 -38.42
N GLN A 226 -8.49 -3.38 -37.50
CA GLN A 226 -7.27 -3.32 -36.66
C GLN A 226 -7.45 -3.77 -35.20
N THR A 227 -8.68 -3.85 -34.70
CA THR A 227 -8.95 -4.35 -33.34
C THR A 227 -8.67 -5.86 -33.18
N ALA A 228 -8.40 -6.57 -34.27
CA ALA A 228 -8.16 -8.01 -34.28
C ALA A 228 -6.68 -8.45 -34.14
N LEU A 229 -5.71 -7.52 -34.11
CA LEU A 229 -4.26 -7.83 -34.24
C LEU A 229 -3.42 -7.53 -32.99
N ILE A 230 -4.03 -7.06 -31.91
CA ILE A 230 -3.35 -6.63 -30.67
C ILE A 230 -2.83 -7.80 -29.79
N PRO A 231 -3.43 -9.01 -29.74
CA PRO A 231 -3.02 -10.03 -28.75
C PRO A 231 -1.70 -10.78 -29.01
N LEU A 232 -1.03 -10.61 -30.16
CA LEU A 232 0.00 -11.56 -30.63
C LEU A 232 1.47 -11.20 -30.32
N ALA A 233 1.75 -10.11 -29.60
CA ALA A 233 3.11 -9.53 -29.52
C ALA A 233 3.83 -9.68 -28.16
N ASN A 234 3.20 -10.28 -27.12
CA ASN A 234 3.74 -10.30 -25.76
C ASN A 234 4.30 -11.67 -25.33
N SER A 235 5.30 -12.21 -26.02
CA SER A 235 6.04 -13.36 -25.46
C SER A 235 7.46 -13.47 -26.03
N GLN A 236 8.47 -13.23 -25.18
CA GLN A 236 9.69 -14.03 -24.98
C GLN A 236 10.88 -13.15 -24.56
N GLU A 237 11.44 -13.45 -23.40
CA GLU A 237 12.78 -13.05 -22.99
C GLU A 237 13.63 -14.33 -22.80
N PHE A 238 14.93 -14.24 -23.09
CA PHE A 238 15.84 -15.37 -23.28
C PHE A 238 16.94 -15.36 -22.20
N ASP A 239 17.15 -16.52 -21.60
CA ASP A 239 18.08 -16.81 -20.50
C ASP A 239 19.52 -17.04 -21.01
N MET A 240 20.52 -16.69 -20.18
CA MET A 240 21.95 -16.84 -20.48
C MET A 240 22.58 -17.87 -19.55
N THR A 241 23.09 -18.93 -20.15
CA THR A 241 23.81 -20.05 -19.52
C THR A 241 25.25 -19.70 -19.12
N GLU A 242 25.60 -20.13 -17.90
CA GLU A 242 26.77 -20.96 -17.51
C GLU A 242 28.20 -20.62 -18.02
N LEU A 243 29.13 -20.47 -17.07
CA LEU A 243 30.55 -20.91 -17.03
C LEU A 243 31.23 -20.05 -15.94
N ASP A 244 32.06 -20.50 -15.02
CA ASP A 244 32.64 -21.78 -14.59
C ASP A 244 33.20 -21.43 -13.19
N LEU A 245 32.98 -22.20 -12.13
CA LEU A 245 33.82 -23.34 -11.77
C LEU A 245 35.31 -23.19 -12.09
N GLU A 246 35.96 -22.14 -11.57
CA GLU A 246 37.43 -22.14 -11.49
C GLU A 246 37.95 -21.21 -10.38
N LEU A 247 37.87 -21.62 -9.10
CA LEU A 247 38.91 -21.31 -8.11
C LEU A 247 38.81 -22.13 -6.80
N LEU A 248 38.41 -23.40 -6.88
CA LEU A 248 38.53 -24.36 -5.77
C LEU A 248 39.96 -24.91 -5.62
N ALA A 249 40.98 -24.05 -5.68
CA ALA A 249 42.37 -24.52 -5.84
C ALA A 249 43.44 -23.84 -4.99
N GLU A 250 43.13 -22.95 -4.04
CA GLU A 250 44.15 -22.32 -3.20
C GLU A 250 43.75 -22.39 -1.73
N MET A 251 44.01 -23.52 -1.05
CA MET A 251 45.26 -23.75 -0.30
C MET A 251 45.42 -22.70 0.80
N GLY A 252 45.21 -22.97 2.08
CA GLY A 252 45.84 -24.04 2.84
C GLY A 252 45.97 -23.58 4.31
N ILE A 253 45.83 -24.51 5.23
CA ILE A 253 45.92 -24.29 6.68
C ILE A 253 47.35 -24.57 7.14
N ASP A 254 47.91 -23.75 8.04
CA ASP A 254 48.98 -24.22 8.92
C ASP A 254 48.98 -23.66 10.36
N SER A 255 49.73 -24.41 11.14
CA SER A 255 50.37 -24.30 12.47
C SER A 255 50.36 -23.03 13.34
N GLU A 256 49.50 -22.04 13.12
CA GLU A 256 49.22 -20.98 14.12
C GLU A 256 48.17 -21.41 15.17
N THR A 257 47.85 -22.71 15.16
CA THR A 257 47.29 -23.45 16.30
C THR A 257 48.28 -23.58 17.46
N LEU A 258 49.51 -23.09 17.34
CA LEU A 258 50.56 -23.31 18.34
C LEU A 258 50.99 -22.08 19.14
N GLU A 259 50.58 -20.86 18.77
CA GLU A 259 51.05 -19.62 19.43
C GLU A 259 50.00 -18.91 20.32
N MET A 260 48.69 -19.11 20.12
CA MET A 260 47.69 -18.43 20.96
C MET A 260 47.41 -19.08 22.33
N LEU A 261 47.89 -20.31 22.56
CA LEU A 261 47.96 -20.92 23.89
C LEU A 261 49.03 -20.27 24.80
N GLU A 262 49.91 -19.47 24.22
CA GLU A 262 50.83 -18.56 24.91
C GLU A 262 50.19 -17.17 25.15
N ALA A 263 49.16 -16.82 24.36
CA ALA A 263 48.40 -15.56 24.45
C ALA A 263 47.27 -15.59 25.49
N LEU A 264 46.90 -16.78 25.97
CA LEU A 264 45.95 -16.97 27.09
C LEU A 264 46.57 -16.67 28.47
N GLY A 265 47.84 -16.26 28.55
CA GLY A 265 48.39 -15.49 29.68
C GLY A 265 48.27 -16.12 31.08
N ILE A 266 47.97 -17.42 31.17
CA ILE A 266 47.85 -18.16 32.43
C ILE A 266 49.22 -18.76 32.72
N ASP A 267 49.86 -18.23 33.76
CA ASP A 267 51.15 -18.73 34.18
C ASP A 267 51.03 -20.05 34.98
N PRO A 268 52.09 -20.86 35.03
CA PRO A 268 52.09 -22.13 35.77
C PRO A 268 52.12 -21.98 37.30
N GLU A 269 52.33 -20.78 37.86
CA GLU A 269 52.33 -20.47 39.30
C GLU A 269 50.90 -20.22 39.83
N THR A 270 49.99 -19.78 38.97
CA THR A 270 48.55 -19.63 39.25
C THR A 270 47.87 -20.98 39.46
N LEU A 271 48.36 -22.03 38.79
CA LEU A 271 48.00 -23.42 39.06
C LEU A 271 48.58 -23.97 40.38
N GLN A 272 49.52 -23.26 41.02
CA GLN A 272 50.16 -23.67 42.27
C GLN A 272 49.56 -22.99 43.52
N ILE A 273 48.86 -21.85 43.37
CA ILE A 273 48.12 -21.20 44.47
C ILE A 273 46.82 -21.94 44.79
N ILE A 274 46.19 -22.57 43.79
CA ILE A 274 44.93 -23.33 43.94
C ILE A 274 45.11 -24.64 44.74
N MET A 275 46.33 -25.18 44.87
CA MET A 275 46.57 -26.49 45.48
C MET A 275 47.13 -26.48 46.92
N GLU A 276 47.56 -25.34 47.50
CA GLU A 276 48.13 -25.30 48.87
C GLU A 276 47.17 -24.87 49.97
N SER A 277 46.11 -24.14 49.64
CA SER A 277 44.97 -23.95 50.54
C SER A 277 44.01 -25.10 50.28
N GLY A 278 43.82 -26.01 51.24
CA GLY A 278 42.85 -27.13 51.20
C GLY A 278 41.39 -26.66 51.23
N ILE A 279 41.12 -25.67 50.42
CA ILE A 279 39.92 -24.89 50.16
C ILE A 279 39.73 -25.01 48.66
N ASP A 280 38.52 -25.43 48.32
CA ASP A 280 38.05 -25.67 46.97
C ASP A 280 37.75 -24.32 46.28
N PRO A 281 38.24 -24.04 45.06
CA PRO A 281 37.87 -22.83 44.30
C PRO A 281 36.37 -22.69 44.04
N GLU A 282 35.58 -23.73 44.30
CA GLU A 282 34.14 -23.78 44.09
C GLU A 282 33.27 -23.10 45.16
N ASN A 283 33.79 -22.52 46.27
CA ASN A 283 32.88 -22.06 47.37
C ASN A 283 33.39 -20.93 48.31
N LEU A 284 33.73 -19.71 47.87
CA LEU A 284 33.69 -18.54 48.78
C LEU A 284 33.71 -17.18 48.06
N ASP A 285 32.58 -16.48 48.19
CA ASP A 285 32.26 -15.14 47.69
C ASP A 285 32.19 -14.14 48.87
N LEU A 286 32.79 -12.94 48.74
CA LEU A 286 32.85 -11.93 49.81
C LEU A 286 32.92 -10.47 49.33
N GLU A 287 32.81 -10.16 48.04
CA GLU A 287 32.96 -8.78 47.53
C GLU A 287 31.68 -8.21 46.89
N THR A 288 30.72 -9.07 46.53
CA THR A 288 29.46 -8.69 45.88
C THR A 288 28.50 -7.90 46.79
N PHE A 289 28.60 -8.02 48.11
CA PHE A 289 27.73 -7.33 49.09
C PHE A 289 28.00 -5.82 49.25
N VAL A 290 29.12 -5.32 48.74
CA VAL A 290 29.45 -3.89 48.73
C VAL A 290 29.29 -3.30 47.32
N GLU A 291 29.28 -4.14 46.28
CA GLU A 291 29.05 -3.74 44.89
C GLU A 291 27.56 -3.61 44.50
N LEU A 292 26.62 -4.16 45.28
CA LEU A 292 25.18 -4.12 44.98
C LEU A 292 24.42 -2.84 45.41
N GLY A 293 25.10 -1.79 45.91
CA GLY A 293 24.59 -0.41 45.88
C GLY A 293 23.25 -0.09 46.59
N ILE A 294 22.80 -0.89 47.57
CA ILE A 294 21.49 -0.71 48.23
C ILE A 294 21.51 0.44 49.27
N ASP A 295 20.69 1.47 49.04
CA ASP A 295 20.38 2.55 49.99
C ASP A 295 19.05 2.26 50.73
N PRO A 296 19.05 2.08 52.06
CA PRO A 296 17.85 1.72 52.82
C PRO A 296 16.83 2.85 53.06
N GLU A 297 17.03 4.08 52.55
CA GLU A 297 16.10 5.22 52.75
C GLU A 297 14.97 5.36 51.71
N THR A 298 14.96 4.61 50.59
CA THR A 298 13.99 4.78 49.47
C THR A 298 12.89 3.71 49.39
N LEU A 299 12.83 2.79 50.35
CA LEU A 299 11.81 1.74 50.40
C LEU A 299 10.57 2.21 51.19
N ASP A 300 9.51 2.61 50.50
CA ASP A 300 8.19 2.83 51.11
C ASP A 300 7.51 1.49 51.42
N LEU A 301 7.84 0.95 52.59
CA LEU A 301 7.27 -0.29 53.14
C LEU A 301 5.79 -0.15 53.55
N GLU A 302 5.20 1.05 53.52
CA GLU A 302 3.87 1.31 54.08
C GLU A 302 2.75 0.87 53.13
N ALA A 303 2.99 0.90 51.81
CA ALA A 303 2.08 0.37 50.79
C ALA A 303 1.95 -1.17 50.82
N LEU A 304 3.00 -1.88 51.25
CA LEU A 304 3.00 -3.34 51.38
C LEU A 304 2.20 -3.84 52.60
N MET A 305 2.01 -3.00 53.62
CA MET A 305 1.25 -3.38 54.83
C MET A 305 -0.27 -3.15 54.70
N GLU A 306 -0.72 -2.26 53.81
CA GLU A 306 -2.15 -1.94 53.62
C GLU A 306 -2.90 -3.02 52.81
N LEU A 307 -2.16 -3.91 52.13
CA LEU A 307 -2.69 -5.09 51.42
C LEU A 307 -3.04 -6.28 52.33
N GLY A 308 -3.03 -6.11 53.65
CA GLY A 308 -3.59 -7.10 54.58
C GLY A 308 -2.99 -8.51 54.49
N VAL A 309 -1.79 -8.65 53.91
CA VAL A 309 -1.06 -9.91 53.91
C VAL A 309 -0.33 -10.01 55.26
N ASP A 310 -0.89 -10.82 56.15
CA ASP A 310 -0.15 -11.37 57.28
C ASP A 310 0.97 -12.27 56.73
N LEU A 311 2.10 -11.67 56.32
CA LEU A 311 3.35 -12.39 56.09
C LEU A 311 3.92 -12.79 57.46
N GLY A 312 3.24 -13.73 58.10
CA GLY A 312 3.65 -14.34 59.35
C GLY A 312 5.02 -14.99 59.20
N MET A 313 6.08 -14.24 59.52
CA MET A 313 7.38 -14.80 59.85
C MET A 313 7.25 -15.63 61.13
N ASN A 314 6.83 -16.90 61.02
CA ASN A 314 7.40 -18.02 61.79
C ASN A 314 6.77 -19.39 61.43
N THR A 315 7.66 -20.28 60.94
CA THR A 315 7.62 -21.75 61.06
C THR A 315 6.59 -22.55 60.23
N GLY A 316 6.95 -22.89 58.99
CA GLY A 316 6.27 -23.84 58.07
C GLY A 316 6.40 -23.36 56.62
N PRO A 317 6.48 -24.25 55.60
CA PRO A 317 7.31 -24.04 54.40
C PRO A 317 6.99 -22.69 53.75
N GLY A 318 8.02 -21.86 53.62
CA GLY A 318 7.92 -20.57 52.97
C GLY A 318 7.47 -20.76 51.53
N LEU A 319 6.67 -19.81 51.04
CA LEU A 319 6.48 -19.65 49.61
C LEU A 319 7.86 -19.33 49.03
N ASP A 320 8.48 -20.31 48.37
CA ASP A 320 9.71 -20.12 47.63
C ASP A 320 9.34 -19.45 46.32
N LEU A 321 9.54 -18.13 46.22
CA LEU A 321 9.30 -17.42 44.95
C LEU A 321 10.30 -17.85 43.87
N GLY A 322 11.43 -18.49 44.25
CA GLY A 322 12.33 -19.18 43.32
C GLY A 322 11.78 -20.52 42.82
N SER A 323 10.65 -21.01 43.35
CA SER A 323 9.91 -22.14 42.81
C SER A 323 8.75 -21.73 41.90
N LEU A 324 8.59 -20.43 41.60
CA LEU A 324 7.64 -19.94 40.59
C LEU A 324 8.17 -20.09 39.15
N THR A 325 9.44 -20.48 39.00
CA THR A 325 10.08 -20.71 37.71
C THR A 325 10.15 -22.21 37.44
N SER A 326 9.03 -22.79 37.03
CA SER A 326 9.03 -24.05 36.27
C SER A 326 9.34 -23.85 34.78
N PHE A 327 9.49 -22.59 34.35
CA PHE A 327 9.96 -22.22 33.01
C PHE A 327 11.46 -22.46 32.90
N ASP A 328 11.83 -23.40 32.04
CA ASP A 328 13.21 -23.70 31.71
C ASP A 328 13.63 -22.83 30.53
N PHE A 329 14.24 -21.70 30.81
CA PHE A 329 14.70 -20.77 29.78
C PHE A 329 15.98 -21.26 29.07
N ASP A 330 16.62 -22.35 29.54
CA ASP A 330 17.87 -22.86 28.95
C ASP A 330 17.64 -23.45 27.55
N ASP A 331 16.44 -23.96 27.27
CA ASP A 331 16.02 -24.51 25.97
C ASP A 331 15.22 -23.49 25.12
N GLY A 332 15.10 -22.23 25.59
CA GLY A 332 14.32 -21.14 25.00
C GLY A 332 12.85 -21.14 25.42
N LEU A 333 12.14 -20.03 25.13
CA LEU A 333 10.74 -19.83 25.54
C LEU A 333 9.82 -20.00 24.33
N TYR A 334 8.80 -20.86 24.44
CA TYR A 334 7.74 -21.01 23.45
C TYR A 334 6.33 -20.81 24.05
N LEU A 335 5.64 -19.77 23.60
CA LEU A 335 4.29 -19.40 24.01
C LEU A 335 3.29 -19.56 22.86
N GLU A 336 2.09 -20.05 23.19
CA GLU A 336 0.97 -20.09 22.25
C GLU A 336 -0.32 -19.55 22.89
N LEU A 337 -1.06 -18.74 22.15
CA LEU A 337 -2.34 -18.18 22.57
C LEU A 337 -3.35 -18.33 21.43
N ILE A 338 -4.56 -18.77 21.77
CA ILE A 338 -5.74 -18.62 20.92
C ILE A 338 -6.78 -17.81 21.68
N ALA A 339 -7.40 -16.86 21.01
CA ALA A 339 -8.32 -15.94 21.64
C ALA A 339 -9.53 -15.62 20.78
N GLY A 340 -10.65 -15.36 21.43
CA GLY A 340 -11.84 -14.80 20.80
C GLY A 340 -12.56 -13.82 21.71
N TYR A 341 -12.99 -12.71 21.13
CA TYR A 341 -13.76 -11.68 21.79
C TYR A 341 -15.00 -11.36 20.96
N VAL A 342 -16.18 -11.38 21.59
CA VAL A 342 -17.43 -10.94 20.98
C VAL A 342 -17.94 -9.67 21.60
N GLU A 343 -18.20 -8.69 20.74
CA GLU A 343 -18.80 -7.41 21.10
C GLU A 343 -20.32 -7.51 21.27
N ASP A 344 -20.91 -6.50 21.91
CA ASP A 344 -22.37 -6.39 22.01
C ASP A 344 -23.06 -6.34 20.64
N GLN A 345 -22.37 -5.94 19.57
CA GLN A 345 -22.93 -5.93 18.21
C GLN A 345 -23.01 -7.32 17.54
N GLY A 346 -22.42 -8.35 18.14
CA GLY A 346 -22.42 -9.72 17.59
C GLY A 346 -21.22 -10.00 16.69
N ARG A 347 -20.36 -8.99 16.50
CA ARG A 347 -19.07 -9.09 15.83
C ARG A 347 -18.09 -9.86 16.71
N ALA A 348 -17.27 -10.70 16.10
CA ALA A 348 -16.19 -11.41 16.79
C ALA A 348 -14.83 -10.97 16.25
N LEU A 349 -13.89 -10.77 17.16
CA LEU A 349 -12.46 -10.72 16.89
C LEU A 349 -11.87 -12.04 17.39
N THR A 350 -11.26 -12.81 16.50
CA THR A 350 -10.57 -14.06 16.86
C THR A 350 -9.13 -13.99 16.41
N GLY A 351 -8.28 -14.82 17.00
CA GLY A 351 -6.90 -14.90 16.55
C GLY A 351 -6.03 -15.84 17.35
N GLU A 352 -4.83 -16.03 16.82
CA GLU A 352 -3.79 -16.91 17.34
C GLU A 352 -2.46 -16.16 17.37
N ILE A 353 -1.67 -16.41 18.41
CA ILE A 353 -0.32 -15.88 18.58
C ILE A 353 0.59 -17.04 18.94
N LEU A 354 1.64 -17.23 18.16
CA LEU A 354 2.77 -18.10 18.44
C LEU A 354 4.00 -17.21 18.64
N LEU A 355 4.76 -17.44 19.70
CA LEU A 355 5.97 -16.69 20.02
C LEU A 355 7.04 -17.69 20.48
N GLY A 356 8.23 -17.65 19.90
CA GLY A 356 9.32 -18.54 20.29
C GLY A 356 10.68 -17.86 20.21
N SER A 357 11.50 -17.95 21.27
CA SER A 357 12.91 -17.56 21.20
C SER A 357 13.82 -18.68 20.70
N ASP A 358 13.36 -19.92 20.77
CA ASP A 358 14.03 -21.11 20.25
C ASP A 358 13.77 -21.37 18.76
N ILE A 359 12.85 -20.59 18.18
CA ILE A 359 12.57 -20.59 16.75
C ILE A 359 13.66 -19.75 16.07
N GLU A 360 14.36 -20.34 15.10
CA GLU A 360 15.37 -19.62 14.31
C GLU A 360 15.03 -19.77 12.83
N THR A 361 14.48 -18.71 12.23
CA THR A 361 14.16 -18.68 10.79
C THR A 361 15.39 -18.31 9.96
N VAL A 362 16.03 -17.20 10.33
CA VAL A 362 17.31 -16.74 9.79
C VAL A 362 18.35 -16.83 10.90
N PRO A 363 19.54 -17.42 10.66
CA PRO A 363 20.54 -17.61 11.70
C PRO A 363 20.96 -16.28 12.33
N SER A 364 20.86 -16.18 13.65
CA SER A 364 21.31 -15.04 14.47
C SER A 364 22.80 -14.72 14.28
N SER A 365 23.60 -15.69 13.82
CA SER A 365 25.01 -15.51 13.48
C SER A 365 25.27 -14.64 12.25
N GLU A 366 24.25 -14.36 11.44
CA GLU A 366 24.38 -13.57 10.23
C GLU A 366 24.67 -12.10 10.55
N THR A 367 25.62 -11.52 9.81
CA THR A 367 26.13 -10.17 10.15
C THR A 367 25.10 -9.06 9.95
N TYR A 368 24.13 -9.26 9.07
CA TYR A 368 23.00 -8.35 8.86
C TYR A 368 21.88 -8.53 9.88
N MET A 369 21.96 -9.51 10.80
CA MET A 369 21.02 -9.64 11.93
C MET A 369 21.43 -8.74 13.11
N ARG A 370 22.68 -8.30 13.13
CA ARG A 370 23.18 -7.38 14.14
C ARG A 370 22.44 -6.05 14.08
N ASP A 371 22.08 -5.53 15.24
CA ASP A 371 21.35 -4.27 15.43
C ASP A 371 19.92 -4.28 14.83
N LEU A 372 19.41 -5.46 14.42
CA LEU A 372 18.02 -5.63 14.00
C LEU A 372 17.12 -5.52 15.24
N ALA A 373 16.24 -4.51 15.24
CA ALA A 373 15.29 -4.29 16.32
C ALA A 373 14.00 -5.08 16.08
N ALA A 374 13.50 -5.04 14.85
CA ALA A 374 12.32 -5.81 14.44
C ALA A 374 12.31 -6.02 12.92
N SER A 375 11.77 -7.14 12.48
CA SER A 375 11.43 -7.40 11.08
C SER A 375 10.03 -7.98 11.03
N VAL A 376 9.15 -7.39 10.23
CA VAL A 376 7.74 -7.75 10.18
C VAL A 376 7.31 -7.91 8.74
N ILE A 377 6.77 -9.07 8.39
CA ILE A 377 5.98 -9.29 7.19
C ILE A 377 4.51 -9.30 7.61
N LEU A 378 3.73 -8.43 7.02
CA LEU A 378 2.30 -8.34 7.24
C LEU A 378 1.58 -8.68 5.94
N THR A 379 0.62 -9.61 6.03
CA THR A 379 -0.29 -9.92 4.94
C THR A 379 -1.74 -9.79 5.38
N GLN A 380 -2.60 -9.18 4.56
CA GLN A 380 -3.97 -8.86 4.91
C GLN A 380 -4.94 -9.05 3.75
N LYS A 381 -6.20 -9.33 4.09
CA LYS A 381 -7.32 -9.36 3.15
C LYS A 381 -8.54 -8.69 3.78
N VAL A 382 -9.18 -7.81 3.02
CA VAL A 382 -10.47 -7.22 3.38
C VAL A 382 -11.50 -7.69 2.35
N SER A 383 -12.21 -8.75 2.69
CA SER A 383 -13.24 -9.35 1.83
C SER A 383 -14.52 -8.53 1.79
N ASN A 384 -14.84 -7.83 2.90
CA ASN A 384 -16.04 -7.02 3.05
C ASN A 384 -15.70 -5.58 3.50
N PRO A 385 -15.34 -4.66 2.59
CA PRO A 385 -14.97 -3.28 2.96
C PRO A 385 -16.10 -2.48 3.60
N SER A 386 -17.37 -2.83 3.34
CA SER A 386 -18.54 -2.15 3.91
C SER A 386 -18.55 -2.24 5.43
N PHE A 387 -18.03 -3.35 5.95
CA PHE A 387 -17.92 -3.63 7.38
C PHE A 387 -17.04 -2.61 8.11
N LEU A 388 -15.98 -2.10 7.48
CA LEU A 388 -15.07 -1.13 8.09
C LEU A 388 -15.78 0.17 8.50
N TYR A 389 -16.88 0.54 7.84
CA TYR A 389 -17.70 1.70 8.20
C TYR A 389 -18.48 1.53 9.50
N THR A 390 -18.62 0.30 9.99
CA THR A 390 -19.28 0.00 11.27
C THR A 390 -18.30 0.06 12.45
N LEU A 391 -16.99 0.06 12.19
CA LEU A 391 -15.98 0.11 13.24
C LEU A 391 -15.96 1.48 13.91
N PRO A 392 -15.74 1.56 15.23
CA PRO A 392 -15.70 2.82 15.97
C PRO A 392 -14.38 3.57 15.76
N ILE A 393 -13.97 3.74 14.50
CA ILE A 393 -12.74 4.43 14.11
C ILE A 393 -13.12 5.82 13.59
N ASP A 394 -12.60 6.85 14.24
CA ASP A 394 -12.84 8.22 13.81
C ASP A 394 -12.34 8.45 12.38
N SER A 395 -13.17 9.08 11.56
CA SER A 395 -12.84 9.41 10.16
C SER A 395 -12.54 8.20 9.26
N ILE A 396 -12.96 6.99 9.64
CA ILE A 396 -12.75 5.75 8.87
C ILE A 396 -13.21 5.88 7.42
N GLU A 397 -14.30 6.62 7.18
CA GLU A 397 -14.85 6.92 5.86
C GLU A 397 -13.85 7.55 4.87
N ASN A 398 -12.83 8.26 5.37
CA ASN A 398 -11.79 8.86 4.55
C ASN A 398 -10.74 7.83 4.10
N TYR A 399 -10.54 6.77 4.88
CA TYR A 399 -9.47 5.79 4.69
C TYR A 399 -9.95 4.48 4.07
N VAL A 400 -11.19 4.04 4.33
CA VAL A 400 -11.73 2.77 3.80
C VAL A 400 -11.64 2.68 2.29
N GLN A 401 -11.85 3.80 1.59
CA GLN A 401 -11.74 3.85 0.13
C GLN A 401 -10.34 3.49 -0.41
N PHE A 402 -9.29 3.55 0.42
CA PHE A 402 -7.92 3.22 0.03
C PHE A 402 -7.51 1.79 0.39
N THR A 403 -8.37 1.04 1.07
CA THR A 403 -8.09 -0.36 1.45
C THR A 403 -7.79 -1.23 0.23
N GLY A 404 -8.48 -1.02 -0.90
CA GLY A 404 -8.18 -1.69 -2.16
C GLY A 404 -6.83 -1.31 -2.81
N LEU A 405 -6.19 -0.22 -2.37
CA LEU A 405 -4.82 0.13 -2.79
C LEU A 405 -3.75 -0.33 -1.81
N ALA A 406 -4.13 -0.67 -0.58
CA ALA A 406 -3.18 -1.24 0.34
C ALA A 406 -2.69 -2.57 -0.27
N PRO A 407 -1.37 -2.79 -0.36
CA PRO A 407 -0.89 -4.09 -0.80
C PRO A 407 -1.39 -5.17 0.15
N GLU A 408 -1.66 -6.36 -0.39
CA GLU A 408 -2.02 -7.50 0.44
C GLU A 408 -0.84 -7.87 1.33
N THR A 409 0.40 -7.84 0.81
CA THR A 409 1.61 -8.17 1.58
C THR A 409 2.64 -7.03 1.55
N PHE A 410 3.16 -6.65 2.72
CA PHE A 410 4.28 -5.72 2.86
C PHE A 410 5.23 -6.17 3.96
N ALA A 411 6.48 -5.71 3.90
CA ALA A 411 7.46 -5.97 4.93
C ALA A 411 8.11 -4.68 5.42
N VAL A 412 8.42 -4.62 6.71
CA VAL A 412 9.15 -3.52 7.33
C VAL A 412 10.26 -4.11 8.19
N THR A 413 11.48 -3.65 7.96
CA THR A 413 12.62 -3.94 8.83
C THR A 413 13.01 -2.67 9.57
N LEU A 414 13.29 -2.78 10.86
CA LEU A 414 13.74 -1.70 11.72
C LEU A 414 15.09 -2.09 12.32
N TYR A 415 16.10 -1.26 12.07
CA TYR A 415 17.45 -1.44 12.60
C TYR A 415 17.83 -0.24 13.46
N VAL A 416 18.59 -0.50 14.52
CA VAL A 416 19.30 0.55 15.27
C VAL A 416 20.50 1.01 14.44
N GLY A 417 20.59 2.32 14.18
CA GLY A 417 21.70 2.85 13.40
C GLY A 417 21.46 4.25 12.82
N GLU A 418 22.55 4.86 12.35
CA GLU A 418 22.54 6.18 11.71
C GLU A 418 22.99 6.12 10.23
N ASP A 419 23.69 5.06 9.82
CA ASP A 419 24.16 4.87 8.44
C ASP A 419 23.05 4.25 7.57
N LEU A 420 22.43 5.11 6.75
CA LEU A 420 21.33 4.72 5.87
C LEU A 420 21.74 3.69 4.82
N GLU A 421 22.96 3.77 4.27
CA GLU A 421 23.39 2.92 3.16
C GLU A 421 23.74 1.51 3.66
N GLU A 422 24.53 1.43 4.74
CA GLU A 422 24.86 0.15 5.38
C GLU A 422 23.59 -0.57 5.85
N THR A 423 22.68 0.15 6.51
CA THR A 423 21.47 -0.44 7.10
C THR A 423 20.44 -0.83 6.04
N ALA A 424 20.33 -0.05 4.96
CA ALA A 424 19.48 -0.42 3.82
C ALA A 424 19.99 -1.69 3.11
N PHE A 425 21.31 -1.92 3.08
CA PHE A 425 21.92 -3.14 2.53
C PHE A 425 21.67 -4.36 3.44
N LYS A 426 21.84 -4.23 4.77
CA LYS A 426 21.47 -5.29 5.73
C LYS A 426 20.01 -5.71 5.58
N SER A 427 19.13 -4.71 5.47
CA SER A 427 17.72 -4.91 5.23
C SER A 427 17.42 -5.65 3.91
N ASP A 428 18.13 -5.33 2.81
CA ASP A 428 17.99 -6.06 1.54
C ASP A 428 18.39 -7.54 1.67
N GLN A 429 19.44 -7.84 2.44
CA GLN A 429 19.88 -9.22 2.68
C GLN A 429 18.84 -10.01 3.47
N LEU A 430 18.31 -9.44 4.56
CA LEU A 430 17.26 -10.08 5.35
C LEU A 430 15.99 -10.33 4.52
N ILE A 431 15.56 -9.36 3.72
CA ILE A 431 14.39 -9.52 2.87
C ILE A 431 14.62 -10.58 1.80
N ALA A 432 15.82 -10.69 1.22
CA ALA A 432 16.12 -11.75 0.25
C ALA A 432 15.98 -13.16 0.86
N ASP A 433 16.43 -13.36 2.10
CA ASP A 433 16.22 -14.64 2.80
C ASP A 433 14.73 -14.93 3.02
N TYR A 434 13.96 -13.90 3.38
CA TYR A 434 12.51 -14.01 3.53
C TYR A 434 11.80 -14.29 2.20
N GLU A 435 12.26 -13.71 1.09
CA GLU A 435 11.74 -14.01 -0.25
C GLU A 435 11.92 -15.50 -0.59
N ASP A 436 13.12 -16.04 -0.33
CA ASP A 436 13.45 -17.45 -0.56
C ASP A 436 12.65 -18.38 0.37
N MET A 437 12.52 -18.00 1.64
CA MET A 437 11.85 -18.81 2.66
C MET A 437 10.33 -18.86 2.46
N TYR A 438 9.71 -17.68 2.27
CA TYR A 438 8.26 -17.57 2.20
C TYR A 438 7.73 -17.68 0.77
N GLY A 439 8.58 -17.61 -0.25
CA GLY A 439 8.18 -17.64 -1.67
C GLY A 439 7.51 -16.33 -2.11
N ILE A 440 7.84 -15.23 -1.44
CA ILE A 440 7.30 -13.89 -1.68
C ILE A 440 8.30 -13.10 -2.51
N GLN A 441 7.85 -12.23 -3.41
CA GLN A 441 8.71 -11.29 -4.13
C GLN A 441 8.42 -9.87 -3.64
N PHE A 442 9.42 -9.25 -3.03
CA PHE A 442 9.37 -7.90 -2.52
C PHE A 442 10.03 -6.90 -3.47
N THR A 443 9.51 -5.69 -3.44
CA THR A 443 10.13 -4.51 -4.06
C THR A 443 10.31 -3.46 -2.97
N LYS A 444 11.55 -3.02 -2.74
CA LYS A 444 11.85 -1.94 -1.82
C LYS A 444 11.14 -0.65 -2.25
N ILE A 445 10.38 -0.07 -1.33
CA ILE A 445 9.73 1.24 -1.53
C ILE A 445 10.70 2.35 -1.11
N VAL A 446 11.17 2.29 0.15
CA VAL A 446 11.95 3.36 0.77
C VAL A 446 12.76 2.82 1.94
N SER A 447 13.93 3.42 2.17
CA SER A 447 14.67 3.33 3.43
C SER A 447 14.84 4.74 3.97
N GLN A 448 14.49 4.97 5.24
CA GLN A 448 14.59 6.28 5.86
C GLN A 448 14.94 6.20 7.35
N PRO A 449 15.72 7.16 7.88
CA PRO A 449 15.87 7.32 9.31
C PRO A 449 14.52 7.68 9.97
N ILE A 450 14.22 7.05 11.10
CA ILE A 450 13.08 7.39 11.96
C ILE A 450 13.62 7.94 13.28
N THR A 451 13.09 9.09 13.68
CA THR A 451 13.38 9.69 14.99
C THR A 451 12.12 9.65 15.83
N PHE A 452 12.21 9.02 16.99
CA PHE A 452 11.13 9.03 17.97
C PHE A 452 11.38 10.17 18.96
N THR A 453 10.36 11.01 19.20
CA THR A 453 10.41 12.06 20.23
C THR A 453 9.76 11.52 21.49
N GLY A 454 10.54 11.33 22.56
CA GLY A 454 10.00 10.92 23.86
C GLY A 454 9.29 12.09 24.55
N ASP A 455 7.99 11.94 24.81
CA ASP A 455 7.20 12.86 25.63
C ASP A 455 7.29 12.44 27.11
N GLY A 456 8.44 12.66 27.75
CA GLY A 456 8.66 12.29 29.16
C GLY A 456 9.14 13.45 30.03
N GLU A 457 8.30 13.96 30.93
CA GLU A 457 8.74 14.73 32.10
C GLU A 457 9.43 13.78 33.09
N GLY A 458 10.74 13.54 32.89
CA GLY A 458 11.58 12.87 33.89
C GLY A 458 12.60 11.91 33.30
N GLY A 459 13.84 12.39 33.12
CA GLY A 459 15.00 11.55 32.80
C GLY A 459 15.04 11.05 31.37
N ALA A 460 15.97 11.57 30.57
CA ALA A 460 16.15 11.18 29.18
C ALA A 460 16.72 9.76 29.06
N SER A 461 15.87 8.74 28.89
CA SER A 461 16.29 7.56 28.12
C SER A 461 16.53 8.03 26.69
N MET A 462 17.79 8.02 26.25
CA MET A 462 18.15 8.35 24.87
C MET A 462 17.57 7.26 23.97
N ILE A 463 16.45 7.54 23.32
CA ILE A 463 15.93 6.66 22.28
C ILE A 463 16.97 6.63 21.14
N PRO A 464 17.49 5.46 20.75
CA PRO A 464 18.50 5.39 19.71
C PRO A 464 17.94 5.82 18.35
N SER A 465 18.82 6.17 17.42
CA SER A 465 18.43 6.44 16.03
C SER A 465 18.08 5.12 15.35
N TYR A 466 17.00 5.10 14.57
CA TYR A 466 16.58 3.94 13.81
C TYR A 466 16.55 4.22 12.32
N ILE A 467 16.71 3.17 11.52
CA ILE A 467 16.45 3.19 10.08
C ILE A 467 15.41 2.12 9.78
N ALA A 468 14.32 2.55 9.16
CA ALA A 468 13.29 1.64 8.67
C ALA A 468 13.37 1.52 7.15
N SER A 469 13.26 0.29 6.68
CA SER A 469 13.11 -0.02 5.26
C SER A 469 11.78 -0.70 5.03
N ALA A 470 11.00 -0.19 4.08
CA ALA A 470 9.69 -0.70 3.73
C ALA A 470 9.71 -1.33 2.34
N TYR A 471 9.07 -2.48 2.23
CA TYR A 471 8.99 -3.30 1.03
C TYR A 471 7.54 -3.68 0.76
N VAL A 472 7.19 -3.85 -0.51
CA VAL A 472 5.85 -4.29 -0.94
C VAL A 472 5.95 -5.51 -1.82
N SER A 473 5.03 -6.45 -1.68
CA SER A 473 4.92 -7.58 -2.58
C SER A 473 3.66 -7.48 -3.45
N LEU A 474 3.74 -8.05 -4.65
CA LEU A 474 2.59 -8.28 -5.53
C LEU A 474 1.96 -9.66 -5.33
N ASN A 475 2.56 -10.52 -4.51
CA ASN A 475 1.97 -11.78 -4.13
C ASN A 475 0.65 -11.54 -3.40
N THR A 476 -0.31 -12.43 -3.64
CA THR A 476 -1.60 -12.43 -2.95
C THR A 476 -1.47 -13.13 -1.60
N LEU A 477 -2.41 -12.87 -0.68
CA LEU A 477 -2.50 -13.59 0.59
C LEU A 477 -2.47 -15.11 0.36
N GLU A 478 -3.21 -15.59 -0.64
CA GLU A 478 -3.29 -17.02 -0.97
C GLU A 478 -1.96 -17.63 -1.44
N GLU A 479 -1.08 -16.83 -2.05
CA GLU A 479 0.26 -17.26 -2.47
C GLU A 479 1.27 -17.24 -1.32
N THR A 480 1.10 -16.31 -0.37
CA THR A 480 1.99 -16.12 0.78
C THR A 480 1.71 -17.12 1.91
N ILE A 481 0.42 -17.45 2.10
CA ILE A 481 -0.12 -18.31 3.16
C ILE A 481 0.63 -19.65 3.40
N PRO A 482 1.01 -20.42 2.36
CA PRO A 482 1.53 -21.78 2.57
C PRO A 482 2.79 -21.84 3.43
N ASN A 483 3.61 -20.79 3.42
CA ASN A 483 4.88 -20.77 4.12
C ASN A 483 4.88 -19.87 5.37
N LEU A 484 3.77 -19.20 5.71
CA LEU A 484 3.74 -18.23 6.83
C LEU A 484 4.14 -18.83 8.19
N LEU A 485 3.87 -20.12 8.41
CA LEU A 485 4.22 -20.81 9.66
C LEU A 485 5.60 -21.47 9.63
N THR A 486 6.46 -21.14 8.66
CA THR A 486 7.83 -21.67 8.57
C THR A 486 8.58 -21.45 9.87
N GLY A 487 9.06 -22.54 10.48
CA GLY A 487 9.74 -22.55 11.77
C GLY A 487 8.86 -23.06 12.91
N PHE A 488 7.55 -22.81 12.86
CA PHE A 488 6.60 -23.23 13.89
C PHE A 488 5.98 -24.62 13.64
N GLU A 489 6.14 -25.21 12.47
CA GLU A 489 5.41 -26.45 12.12
C GLU A 489 5.77 -27.65 13.00
N SER A 490 6.98 -27.65 13.55
CA SER A 490 7.42 -28.73 14.44
C SER A 490 6.73 -28.71 15.81
N LYS A 491 6.20 -27.55 16.23
CA LYS A 491 5.64 -27.31 17.56
C LYS A 491 4.24 -27.92 17.77
N GLN A 492 3.51 -28.23 16.70
CA GLN A 492 2.13 -28.76 16.77
C GLN A 492 1.23 -27.87 17.66
N GLY A 493 0.16 -28.41 18.25
CA GLY A 493 -0.68 -27.66 19.20
C GLY A 493 -1.48 -26.58 18.48
N PHE A 494 -1.34 -25.31 18.87
CA PHE A 494 -2.01 -24.22 18.17
C PHE A 494 -1.39 -23.89 16.82
N ALA A 495 -0.16 -24.34 16.53
CA ALA A 495 0.39 -24.26 15.17
C ALA A 495 -0.46 -25.07 14.15
N ASP A 496 -1.07 -26.19 14.59
CA ASP A 496 -1.98 -26.97 13.76
C ASP A 496 -3.32 -26.24 13.54
N SER A 497 -3.85 -25.62 14.60
CA SER A 497 -5.07 -24.80 14.54
C SER A 497 -4.89 -23.59 13.59
N PHE A 498 -3.75 -22.91 13.69
CA PHE A 498 -3.38 -21.80 12.82
C PHE A 498 -3.32 -22.26 11.36
N ARG A 499 -2.71 -23.43 11.10
CA ARG A 499 -2.66 -24.01 9.76
C ARG A 499 -4.05 -24.34 9.22
N GLU A 500 -4.92 -24.95 10.03
CA GLU A 500 -6.30 -25.24 9.65
C GLU A 500 -7.08 -23.97 9.35
N ARG A 501 -6.86 -22.91 10.13
CA ARG A 501 -7.46 -21.60 9.88
C ARG A 501 -7.01 -21.02 8.55
N ILE A 502 -5.71 -21.02 8.30
CA ILE A 502 -5.11 -20.56 7.03
C ILE A 502 -5.71 -21.31 5.82
N ASP A 503 -5.93 -22.62 5.93
CA ASP A 503 -6.46 -23.46 4.85
C ASP A 503 -8.00 -23.35 4.68
N GLY A 504 -8.67 -22.62 5.58
CA GLY A 504 -10.12 -22.44 5.63
C GLY A 504 -10.69 -21.43 4.63
N GLU A 505 -11.97 -21.11 4.77
CA GLU A 505 -12.60 -20.02 3.99
C GLU A 505 -12.15 -18.65 4.53
N LEU A 506 -12.10 -17.66 3.63
CA LEU A 506 -11.75 -16.30 4.01
C LEU A 506 -12.91 -15.62 4.75
N GLU A 507 -12.59 -14.96 5.86
CA GLU A 507 -13.55 -14.18 6.65
C GLU A 507 -13.66 -12.72 6.14
N ASP A 508 -14.46 -11.89 6.83
CA ASP A 508 -14.69 -10.49 6.45
C ASP A 508 -13.38 -9.69 6.39
N ILE A 509 -12.50 -9.85 7.39
CA ILE A 509 -11.16 -9.28 7.45
C ILE A 509 -10.19 -10.30 8.05
N GLU A 510 -9.04 -10.46 7.40
CA GLU A 510 -7.94 -11.27 7.89
C GLU A 510 -6.63 -10.50 7.87
N LEU A 511 -5.82 -10.73 8.90
CA LEU A 511 -4.51 -10.16 9.10
C LEU A 511 -3.58 -11.26 9.62
N TYR A 512 -2.49 -11.50 8.92
CA TYR A 512 -1.41 -12.34 9.39
C TYR A 512 -0.12 -11.54 9.46
N VAL A 513 0.58 -11.67 10.58
CA VAL A 513 1.83 -10.97 10.85
C VAL A 513 2.85 -11.99 11.29
N ILE A 514 3.97 -12.05 10.60
CA ILE A 514 5.09 -12.91 10.95
C ILE A 514 6.37 -12.09 11.02
N GLY A 515 7.33 -12.57 11.78
CA GLY A 515 8.64 -11.94 11.81
C GLY A 515 9.34 -12.17 13.12
N GLN A 516 10.18 -11.21 13.48
CA GLN A 516 10.99 -11.28 14.68
C GLN A 516 11.18 -9.92 15.32
N VAL A 517 11.43 -9.95 16.62
CA VAL A 517 11.68 -8.77 17.45
C VAL A 517 12.77 -9.08 18.46
N THR A 518 13.65 -8.12 18.68
CA THR A 518 14.68 -8.17 19.73
C THR A 518 14.36 -7.06 20.74
N PRO A 519 13.65 -7.38 21.84
CA PRO A 519 13.13 -6.38 22.77
C PRO A 519 14.18 -5.45 23.36
N GLU A 520 15.42 -5.92 23.60
CA GLU A 520 16.56 -5.09 24.04
C GLU A 520 16.71 -3.82 23.19
N HIS A 521 16.56 -3.92 21.87
CA HIS A 521 16.69 -2.77 20.96
C HIS A 521 15.50 -1.81 20.98
N ILE A 522 14.38 -2.18 21.60
CA ILE A 522 13.15 -1.38 21.66
C ILE A 522 12.65 -1.17 23.10
N GLU A 523 13.47 -1.48 24.10
CA GLU A 523 13.13 -1.43 25.53
C GLU A 523 12.56 -0.06 25.94
N ALA A 524 13.07 1.02 25.36
CA ALA A 524 12.58 2.38 25.59
C ALA A 524 11.09 2.59 25.26
N PHE A 525 10.49 1.70 24.46
CA PHE A 525 9.07 1.69 24.13
C PHE A 525 8.24 0.70 24.95
N ILE A 526 8.90 -0.17 25.72
CA ILE A 526 8.25 -1.15 26.59
C ILE A 526 8.02 -0.49 27.96
N PRO A 527 6.78 -0.44 28.47
CA PRO A 527 6.48 0.14 29.77
C PRO A 527 7.00 -0.77 30.91
N THR A 528 8.29 -0.69 31.25
CA THR A 528 8.95 -1.52 32.28
C THR A 528 9.11 -0.83 33.65
N ASN A 529 8.64 0.41 33.80
CA ASN A 529 8.98 1.28 34.94
C ASN A 529 8.57 0.78 36.35
N ASP A 530 7.76 -0.27 36.46
CA ASP A 530 7.23 -0.79 37.73
C ASP A 530 7.45 -2.30 37.93
N VAL A 531 8.48 -2.89 37.29
CA VAL A 531 8.82 -4.31 37.51
C VAL A 531 9.37 -4.52 38.93
N PRO A 532 8.74 -5.37 39.77
CA PRO A 532 9.26 -5.67 41.09
C PRO A 532 10.68 -6.25 41.03
N ALA A 533 11.55 -5.85 41.97
CA ALA A 533 12.97 -6.25 41.97
C ALA A 533 13.20 -7.77 41.89
N PHE A 534 12.27 -8.58 42.38
CA PHE A 534 12.38 -10.04 42.33
C PHE A 534 12.09 -10.65 40.95
N LEU A 535 11.56 -9.86 40.01
CA LEU A 535 11.30 -10.26 38.62
C LEU A 535 12.29 -9.63 37.63
N GLN A 536 13.20 -8.76 38.09
CA GLN A 536 14.10 -8.02 37.20
C GLN A 536 15.02 -8.95 36.40
N ASP A 537 15.71 -9.91 37.05
CA ASP A 537 16.58 -10.87 36.34
C ASP A 537 15.81 -11.68 35.27
N ILE A 538 14.53 -12.00 35.54
CA ILE A 538 13.66 -12.70 34.58
C ILE A 538 13.32 -11.78 33.41
N VAL A 539 12.94 -10.53 33.68
CA VAL A 539 12.63 -9.54 32.64
C VAL A 539 13.86 -9.23 31.79
N ASP A 540 15.03 -9.04 32.39
CA ASP A 540 16.29 -8.79 31.67
C ASP A 540 16.64 -9.97 30.76
N THR A 541 16.50 -11.21 31.25
CA THR A 541 16.68 -12.43 30.45
C THR A 541 15.70 -12.48 29.28
N LEU A 542 14.41 -12.20 29.53
CA LEU A 542 13.39 -12.16 28.49
C LEU A 542 13.67 -11.07 27.45
N LEU A 543 14.21 -9.92 27.83
CA LEU A 543 14.46 -8.80 26.91
C LEU A 543 15.69 -9.02 26.03
N ALA A 544 16.69 -9.77 26.50
CA ALA A 544 17.92 -10.07 25.76
C ALA A 544 17.73 -11.07 24.60
N GLU A 545 16.66 -11.86 24.64
CA GLU A 545 16.36 -12.86 23.61
C GLU A 545 15.74 -12.25 22.35
N THR A 546 15.96 -12.90 21.20
CA THR A 546 15.23 -12.58 19.96
C THR A 546 14.05 -13.52 19.81
N TYR A 547 12.84 -12.99 19.69
CA TYR A 547 11.65 -13.80 19.50
C TYR A 547 11.19 -13.75 18.06
N HIS A 548 10.91 -14.92 17.51
CA HIS A 548 10.10 -15.04 16.31
C HIS A 548 8.64 -15.17 16.70
N PHE A 549 7.76 -14.61 15.89
CA PHE A 549 6.32 -14.69 16.12
C PHE A 549 5.54 -14.93 14.85
N ALA A 550 4.40 -15.58 15.02
CA ALA A 550 3.35 -15.67 14.03
C ALA A 550 2.02 -15.29 14.69
N VAL A 551 1.32 -14.31 14.10
CA VAL A 551 0.06 -13.77 14.60
C VAL A 551 -0.97 -13.85 13.48
N GLY A 552 -2.11 -14.47 13.76
CA GLY A 552 -3.26 -14.52 12.87
C GLY A 552 -4.46 -13.88 13.55
N VAL A 553 -5.11 -12.92 12.90
CA VAL A 553 -6.25 -12.18 13.45
C VAL A 553 -7.35 -12.15 12.41
N GLN A 554 -8.57 -12.46 12.83
CA GLN A 554 -9.76 -12.40 12.00
C GLN A 554 -10.82 -11.53 12.68
N LEU A 555 -11.49 -10.70 11.89
CA LEU A 555 -12.64 -9.93 12.33
C LEU A 555 -13.85 -10.37 11.52
N ILE A 556 -14.89 -10.81 12.22
CA ILE A 556 -16.05 -11.51 11.66
C ILE A 556 -17.31 -10.73 12.05
N ASN A 557 -18.08 -10.30 11.05
CA ASN A 557 -19.25 -9.45 11.27
C ASN A 557 -20.38 -10.20 12.00
N GLU A 558 -20.58 -11.48 11.70
CA GLU A 558 -21.62 -12.35 12.29
C GLU A 558 -21.05 -13.44 13.22
N GLY A 559 -20.03 -13.09 14.01
CA GLY A 559 -19.31 -14.07 14.86
C GLY A 559 -20.14 -14.69 15.99
N LEU A 560 -21.30 -14.11 16.34
CA LEU A 560 -22.27 -14.69 17.26
C LEU A 560 -23.69 -14.68 16.66
N PRO A 561 -24.05 -15.67 15.83
CA PRO A 561 -25.36 -15.69 15.17
C PRO A 561 -26.50 -15.92 16.18
N ALA A 562 -27.72 -15.46 15.88
CA ALA A 562 -28.86 -15.60 16.79
C ALA A 562 -29.20 -17.06 17.14
N SER A 563 -28.86 -18.00 16.25
CA SER A 563 -29.02 -19.44 16.44
C SER A 563 -28.19 -20.00 17.60
N SER A 564 -27.14 -19.29 18.04
CA SER A 564 -26.23 -19.74 19.11
C SER A 564 -26.85 -19.67 20.51
N GLY A 565 -28.00 -18.99 20.66
CA GLY A 565 -28.65 -18.82 21.97
C GLY A 565 -27.84 -17.99 22.97
N GLY A 566 -26.87 -17.20 22.49
CA GLY A 566 -25.98 -16.38 23.32
C GLY A 566 -24.71 -17.10 23.80
N THR A 567 -24.41 -18.28 23.25
CA THR A 567 -23.14 -18.97 23.44
C THR A 567 -22.18 -18.58 22.32
N PHE A 568 -21.07 -17.95 22.68
CA PHE A 568 -19.94 -17.79 21.77
C PHE A 568 -19.10 -19.06 21.83
N ASP A 569 -18.82 -19.65 20.68
CA ASP A 569 -17.97 -20.83 20.51
C ASP A 569 -16.80 -20.49 19.61
N LEU A 570 -15.60 -20.50 20.18
CA LEU A 570 -14.38 -20.10 19.49
C LEU A 570 -14.06 -21.03 18.29
N ILE A 571 -14.32 -22.32 18.42
CA ILE A 571 -14.03 -23.31 17.36
C ILE A 571 -14.92 -23.02 16.16
N ASP A 572 -16.23 -22.92 16.38
CA ASP A 572 -17.21 -22.73 15.32
C ASP A 572 -16.97 -21.40 14.60
N THR A 573 -16.62 -20.35 15.34
CA THR A 573 -16.33 -19.01 14.77
C THR A 573 -15.02 -18.99 13.99
N MET A 574 -13.98 -19.71 14.43
CA MET A 574 -12.71 -19.78 13.70
C MET A 574 -12.70 -20.82 12.57
N GLY A 575 -13.69 -21.72 12.52
CA GLY A 575 -13.75 -22.78 11.53
C GLY A 575 -12.66 -23.85 11.66
N ILE A 576 -12.14 -24.05 12.87
CA ILE A 576 -11.05 -25.00 13.18
C ILE A 576 -11.56 -26.26 13.89
N GLY A 577 -10.69 -27.24 14.10
CA GLY A 577 -10.91 -28.37 14.98
C GLY A 577 -10.71 -28.02 16.47
N ALA A 578 -10.98 -28.97 17.36
CA ALA A 578 -10.73 -28.77 18.79
C ALA A 578 -9.23 -28.61 19.06
N PRO A 579 -8.77 -27.44 19.55
CA PRO A 579 -7.36 -27.15 19.69
C PRO A 579 -6.75 -27.97 20.85
N ARG A 580 -5.44 -28.13 20.82
CA ARG A 580 -4.66 -28.80 21.86
C ARG A 580 -3.46 -27.96 22.23
N TYR A 581 -3.07 -28.03 23.49
CA TYR A 581 -1.81 -27.48 23.93
C TYR A 581 -0.64 -28.25 23.30
N SER A 582 0.36 -27.52 22.82
CA SER A 582 1.63 -28.08 22.39
C SER A 582 2.35 -28.70 23.59
N SER A 583 3.01 -29.84 23.38
CA SER A 583 3.91 -30.43 24.38
C SER A 583 5.20 -29.65 24.56
N ASP A 584 5.53 -28.80 23.58
CA ASP A 584 6.78 -28.06 23.50
C ASP A 584 6.57 -26.61 23.96
N SER A 585 5.35 -26.22 24.33
CA SER A 585 5.05 -24.89 24.86
C SER A 585 5.22 -24.83 26.36
N ASP A 586 5.91 -23.79 26.79
CA ASP A 586 6.03 -23.39 28.18
C ASP A 586 4.69 -22.93 28.75
N LEU A 587 3.90 -22.22 27.94
CA LEU A 587 2.61 -21.71 28.34
C LEU A 587 1.68 -21.57 27.14
N SER A 588 0.59 -22.33 27.22
CA SER A 588 -0.52 -22.25 26.28
C SER A 588 -1.70 -21.54 26.94
N LEU A 589 -2.36 -20.64 26.20
CA LEU A 589 -3.47 -19.84 26.69
C LEU A 589 -4.67 -19.90 25.73
N ILE A 590 -5.87 -20.05 26.29
CA ILE A 590 -7.14 -19.91 25.58
C ILE A 590 -7.92 -18.79 26.26
N ALA A 591 -8.19 -17.71 25.55
CA ALA A 591 -8.99 -16.60 26.07
C ALA A 591 -10.30 -16.49 25.31
N VAL A 592 -11.43 -16.67 25.99
CA VAL A 592 -12.76 -16.35 25.42
C VAL A 592 -13.40 -15.23 26.23
N ALA A 593 -13.77 -14.17 25.54
CA ALA A 593 -14.29 -12.97 26.17
C ALA A 593 -15.57 -12.51 25.49
N ARG A 594 -16.47 -11.93 26.27
CA ARG A 594 -17.73 -11.39 25.76
C ARG A 594 -18.14 -10.14 26.51
N GLN A 595 -18.51 -9.11 25.77
CA GLN A 595 -19.00 -7.88 26.35
C GLN A 595 -20.30 -8.10 27.14
N ASN A 596 -20.41 -7.42 28.29
CA ASN A 596 -21.59 -7.43 29.15
C ASN A 596 -22.19 -6.02 29.13
N GLY A 597 -23.37 -5.84 28.54
CA GLY A 597 -24.02 -4.54 28.35
C GLY A 597 -24.45 -3.77 29.62
N THR A 598 -23.78 -3.98 30.77
CA THR A 598 -24.08 -3.36 32.08
C THR A 598 -22.90 -2.58 32.68
N ASP A 599 -22.07 -1.91 31.86
CA ASP A 599 -20.98 -0.98 32.25
C ASP A 599 -19.80 -1.56 33.08
N ILE A 600 -19.83 -2.81 33.53
CA ILE A 600 -18.75 -3.44 34.32
C ILE A 600 -18.03 -4.49 33.48
N GLY A 601 -17.22 -4.05 32.52
CA GLY A 601 -16.25 -4.87 31.78
C GLY A 601 -16.81 -6.05 30.95
N PRO A 602 -15.99 -6.66 30.09
CA PRO A 602 -16.32 -7.94 29.47
C PRO A 602 -16.25 -9.08 30.50
N ASN A 603 -17.07 -10.11 30.31
CA ASN A 603 -16.85 -11.40 30.96
C ASN A 603 -15.70 -12.10 30.22
N ILE A 604 -14.64 -12.46 30.93
CA ILE A 604 -13.46 -13.08 30.36
C ILE A 604 -13.26 -14.43 31.05
N LYS A 605 -13.07 -15.47 30.23
CA LYS A 605 -12.54 -16.75 30.66
C LYS A 605 -11.17 -16.97 30.04
N LEU A 606 -10.19 -17.27 30.88
CA LEU A 606 -8.83 -17.62 30.49
C LEU A 606 -8.55 -19.06 30.95
N SER A 607 -8.08 -19.89 30.03
CA SER A 607 -7.73 -21.28 30.31
C SER A 607 -6.28 -21.51 29.91
N THR A 608 -5.52 -22.26 30.71
CA THR A 608 -4.08 -22.42 30.52
C THR A 608 -3.62 -23.86 30.69
N SER A 609 -2.50 -24.21 30.03
CA SER A 609 -1.80 -25.49 30.21
C SER A 609 -1.19 -25.70 31.61
N LEU A 610 -1.11 -24.65 32.43
CA LEU A 610 -0.60 -24.75 33.80
C LEU A 610 -1.46 -25.71 34.64
N ALA A 611 -0.80 -26.55 35.45
CA ALA A 611 -1.49 -27.49 36.32
C ALA A 611 -2.41 -26.76 37.31
N GLN A 612 -3.61 -27.31 37.55
CA GLN A 612 -4.66 -26.67 38.34
C GLN A 612 -4.24 -26.29 39.78
N ASP A 613 -3.28 -27.01 40.36
CA ASP A 613 -2.77 -26.80 41.71
C ASP A 613 -1.38 -26.12 41.73
N SER A 614 -0.92 -25.54 40.61
CA SER A 614 0.41 -24.92 40.51
C SER A 614 0.47 -23.54 41.18
N SER A 615 1.64 -23.21 41.70
CA SER A 615 1.95 -21.90 42.28
C SER A 615 1.93 -20.78 41.24
N GLU A 616 2.27 -21.12 40.00
CA GLU A 616 2.29 -20.28 38.81
C GLU A 616 0.87 -19.87 38.41
N LEU A 617 -0.06 -20.82 38.37
CA LEU A 617 -1.48 -20.55 38.11
C LEU A 617 -2.08 -19.67 39.21
N MET A 618 -1.74 -19.94 40.47
CA MET A 618 -2.18 -19.12 41.60
C MET A 618 -1.67 -17.68 41.47
N PHE A 619 -0.39 -17.49 41.11
CA PHE A 619 0.18 -16.17 40.89
C PHE A 619 -0.48 -15.44 39.70
N LEU A 620 -0.59 -16.10 38.55
CA LEU A 620 -1.27 -15.57 37.36
C LEU A 620 -2.71 -15.16 37.71
N SER A 621 -3.42 -16.01 38.46
CA SER A 621 -4.77 -15.74 38.90
C SER A 621 -4.86 -14.52 39.80
N MET A 622 -3.96 -14.37 40.78
CA MET A 622 -3.94 -13.22 41.67
C MET A 622 -3.59 -11.92 40.94
N TYR A 623 -2.59 -11.98 40.05
CA TYR A 623 -2.12 -10.83 39.29
C TYR A 623 -3.20 -10.30 38.33
N LEU A 624 -3.76 -11.17 37.48
CA LEU A 624 -4.77 -10.75 36.51
C LEU A 624 -6.08 -10.31 37.19
N ASN A 625 -6.52 -11.00 38.24
CA ASN A 625 -7.71 -10.59 39.00
C ASN A 625 -7.51 -9.30 39.81
N SER A 626 -6.27 -8.83 40.00
CA SER A 626 -6.03 -7.50 40.59
C SER A 626 -6.37 -6.36 39.62
N MET A 627 -6.37 -6.65 38.31
CA MET A 627 -6.66 -5.67 37.26
C MET A 627 -8.13 -5.71 36.83
N ILE A 628 -8.67 -6.92 36.58
CA ILE A 628 -10.02 -7.14 36.08
C ILE A 628 -10.51 -8.53 36.52
N GLU A 629 -11.80 -8.67 36.80
CA GLU A 629 -12.40 -9.96 37.17
C GLU A 629 -12.36 -10.92 35.97
N ILE A 630 -11.58 -12.01 36.10
CA ILE A 630 -11.36 -13.01 35.04
C ILE A 630 -11.53 -14.40 35.64
N GLU A 631 -12.35 -15.24 35.01
CA GLU A 631 -12.42 -16.67 35.32
C GLU A 631 -11.17 -17.37 34.76
N ILE A 632 -10.27 -17.82 35.64
CA ILE A 632 -9.01 -18.46 35.24
C ILE A 632 -9.06 -19.95 35.62
N SER A 633 -8.73 -20.81 34.67
CA SER A 633 -8.67 -22.26 34.86
C SER A 633 -7.38 -22.84 34.27
N GLY A 634 -6.85 -23.88 34.91
CA GLY A 634 -5.67 -24.60 34.45
C GLY A 634 -5.95 -26.09 34.27
N GLY A 635 -5.16 -26.75 33.43
CA GLY A 635 -5.18 -28.20 33.24
C GLY A 635 -4.44 -28.66 32.00
N ASP A 636 -4.20 -29.97 31.93
CA ASP A 636 -3.37 -30.57 30.86
C ASP A 636 -4.00 -30.50 29.46
N PHE A 637 -5.32 -30.31 29.35
CA PHE A 637 -6.03 -30.29 28.08
C PHE A 637 -7.18 -29.28 28.07
N PRO A 638 -7.42 -28.58 26.93
CA PRO A 638 -8.60 -27.78 26.74
C PRO A 638 -9.89 -28.61 26.85
N THR A 639 -10.89 -28.05 27.52
CA THR A 639 -12.25 -28.58 27.59
C THR A 639 -13.20 -27.74 26.74
N VAL A 640 -14.38 -28.29 26.43
CA VAL A 640 -15.43 -27.53 25.71
C VAL A 640 -15.79 -26.23 26.44
N SER A 641 -15.72 -26.23 27.78
CA SER A 641 -16.03 -25.04 28.55
C SER A 641 -14.99 -23.94 28.39
N ASP A 642 -13.76 -24.27 28.01
CA ASP A 642 -12.65 -23.33 27.87
C ASP A 642 -12.74 -22.54 26.56
N LEU A 643 -13.46 -23.10 25.59
CA LEU A 643 -13.65 -22.60 24.24
C LEU A 643 -14.99 -21.88 24.06
N GLN A 644 -15.84 -21.92 25.09
CA GLN A 644 -17.19 -21.37 25.04
C GLN A 644 -17.45 -20.42 26.20
N ILE A 645 -18.12 -19.31 25.90
CA ILE A 645 -18.67 -18.41 26.91
C ILE A 645 -20.14 -18.14 26.61
N THR A 646 -21.00 -18.34 27.61
CA THR A 646 -22.44 -18.18 27.46
C THR A 646 -22.95 -17.06 28.35
N LEU A 647 -23.52 -16.02 27.74
CA LEU A 647 -24.30 -15.00 28.46
C LEU A 647 -25.76 -15.05 27.97
N PRO A 648 -26.67 -15.71 28.72
CA PRO A 648 -28.06 -15.85 28.35
C PRO A 648 -28.77 -14.48 28.26
N GLY A 649 -29.63 -14.30 27.25
CA GLY A 649 -30.47 -13.10 27.10
C GLY A 649 -30.04 -12.14 25.97
N TYR A 650 -28.99 -12.48 25.25
CA TYR A 650 -28.58 -11.77 24.04
C TYR A 650 -29.24 -12.33 22.78
N VAL A 651 -29.70 -11.44 21.92
CA VAL A 651 -30.20 -11.75 20.57
C VAL A 651 -29.31 -10.98 19.61
N ALA A 652 -28.67 -11.70 18.70
CA ALA A 652 -27.84 -11.09 17.66
C ALA A 652 -28.73 -10.23 16.76
N PRO A 653 -28.25 -9.05 16.33
CA PRO A 653 -29.01 -8.18 15.46
C PRO A 653 -29.16 -8.80 14.06
N GLU A 654 -30.40 -9.13 13.68
CA GLU A 654 -30.73 -9.59 12.33
C GLU A 654 -31.44 -8.45 11.58
N VAL A 655 -30.72 -7.35 11.33
CA VAL A 655 -31.24 -6.22 10.54
C VAL A 655 -30.48 -6.15 9.24
N GLU A 656 -31.17 -6.42 8.13
CA GLU A 656 -30.59 -6.40 6.79
C GLU A 656 -30.78 -5.02 6.16
N ILE A 657 -29.73 -4.51 5.50
CA ILE A 657 -29.82 -3.32 4.67
C ILE A 657 -29.32 -3.59 3.27
N ILE A 658 -30.21 -3.41 2.31
CA ILE A 658 -29.90 -3.56 0.90
C ILE A 658 -30.02 -2.21 0.21
N LYS A 659 -28.93 -1.79 -0.45
CA LYS A 659 -28.87 -0.62 -1.30
C LYS A 659 -28.86 -1.05 -2.77
N THR A 660 -29.83 -0.58 -3.53
CA THR A 660 -30.00 -0.90 -4.96
C THR A 660 -30.12 0.35 -5.81
N ARG A 661 -29.67 0.27 -7.07
CA ARG A 661 -29.81 1.34 -8.05
C ARG A 661 -30.49 0.84 -9.32
N ALA A 662 -31.50 1.59 -9.77
CA ALA A 662 -32.20 1.38 -11.02
C ALA A 662 -32.14 2.68 -11.86
N GLY A 663 -31.18 2.76 -12.77
CA GLY A 663 -30.90 4.00 -13.51
C GLY A 663 -30.38 5.08 -12.56
N SER A 664 -31.08 6.22 -12.49
CA SER A 664 -30.77 7.32 -11.58
C SER A 664 -31.42 7.20 -10.19
N SER A 665 -32.30 6.21 -9.99
CA SER A 665 -32.99 6.02 -8.71
C SER A 665 -32.20 5.09 -7.81
N VAL A 666 -31.92 5.52 -6.59
CA VAL A 666 -31.36 4.70 -5.51
C VAL A 666 -32.46 4.38 -4.52
N THR A 667 -32.52 3.12 -4.09
CA THR A 667 -33.41 2.67 -3.01
C THR A 667 -32.60 1.92 -1.96
N VAL A 668 -32.70 2.37 -0.72
CA VAL A 668 -32.17 1.69 0.46
C VAL A 668 -33.33 1.07 1.20
N THR A 669 -33.29 -0.24 1.41
CA THR A 669 -34.31 -0.99 2.13
C THR A 669 -33.72 -1.56 3.39
N VAL A 670 -34.37 -1.30 4.51
CA VAL A 670 -34.06 -1.86 5.83
C VAL A 670 -35.11 -2.90 6.15
N THR A 671 -34.68 -4.11 6.51
CA THR A 671 -35.56 -5.19 6.95
C THR A 671 -35.14 -5.67 8.33
N ASN A 672 -36.11 -5.77 9.25
CA ASN A 672 -35.88 -6.42 10.54
C ASN A 672 -36.20 -7.91 10.39
N GLU A 673 -35.19 -8.73 10.17
CA GLU A 673 -35.31 -10.20 10.13
C GLU A 673 -35.36 -10.80 11.56
N GLY A 674 -34.87 -10.04 12.54
CA GLY A 674 -34.84 -10.43 13.95
C GLY A 674 -36.19 -10.63 14.59
N SER A 675 -36.19 -11.33 15.72
CA SER A 675 -37.41 -11.63 16.49
C SER A 675 -37.90 -10.48 17.37
N SER A 676 -37.04 -9.49 17.65
CA SER A 676 -37.33 -8.35 18.52
C SER A 676 -37.93 -7.17 17.73
N THR A 677 -38.41 -6.15 18.45
CA THR A 677 -38.75 -4.87 17.84
C THR A 677 -37.57 -3.91 18.00
N ILE A 678 -37.15 -3.28 16.90
CA ILE A 678 -36.15 -2.21 16.92
C ILE A 678 -36.82 -0.82 16.90
N THR A 679 -36.20 0.16 17.54
CA THR A 679 -36.70 1.54 17.66
C THR A 679 -35.64 2.57 17.26
N ASP A 680 -36.06 3.83 17.14
CA ASP A 680 -35.17 4.99 16.90
C ASP A 680 -34.25 4.82 15.67
N LEU A 681 -34.82 4.27 14.59
CA LEU A 681 -34.10 4.02 13.35
C LEU A 681 -33.73 5.35 12.68
N SER A 682 -32.44 5.54 12.43
CA SER A 682 -31.87 6.68 11.70
C SER A 682 -30.98 6.17 10.59
N LEU A 683 -31.51 6.21 9.36
CA LEU A 683 -30.81 5.80 8.15
C LEU A 683 -30.21 7.03 7.46
N LYS A 684 -28.92 6.96 7.16
CA LYS A 684 -28.18 7.97 6.41
C LYS A 684 -27.43 7.30 5.27
N ASP A 685 -27.72 7.74 4.06
CA ASP A 685 -26.99 7.34 2.86
C ASP A 685 -26.25 8.55 2.32
N ALA A 686 -24.93 8.66 2.57
CA ALA A 686 -24.21 9.84 2.13
C ALA A 686 -23.99 9.80 0.61
N PHE A 687 -24.69 10.66 -0.10
CA PHE A 687 -24.46 10.87 -1.52
C PHE A 687 -23.29 11.86 -1.73
N PRO A 688 -22.30 11.57 -2.59
CA PRO A 688 -21.19 12.48 -2.86
C PRO A 688 -21.64 13.69 -3.69
N THR A 689 -22.25 14.67 -3.02
CA THR A 689 -22.75 15.94 -3.62
C THR A 689 -21.65 16.75 -4.34
N LYS A 690 -20.38 16.44 -4.08
CA LYS A 690 -19.20 16.97 -4.80
C LYS A 690 -19.15 16.60 -6.28
N TYR A 691 -19.78 15.50 -6.70
CA TYR A 691 -19.74 15.04 -8.10
C TYR A 691 -21.12 14.92 -8.77
N GLY A 692 -22.18 15.29 -8.06
CA GLY A 692 -23.52 15.16 -8.57
C GLY A 692 -24.52 15.90 -7.70
N VAL A 693 -25.78 15.85 -8.10
CA VAL A 693 -26.89 16.50 -7.40
C VAL A 693 -27.98 15.51 -7.08
N LEU A 694 -28.61 15.72 -5.92
CA LEU A 694 -29.85 15.06 -5.55
C LEU A 694 -30.99 15.76 -6.31
N GLU A 695 -31.53 15.12 -7.35
CA GLU A 695 -32.61 15.70 -8.16
C GLU A 695 -33.95 15.69 -7.42
N SER A 696 -34.20 14.66 -6.62
CA SER A 696 -35.39 14.54 -5.78
C SER A 696 -35.22 13.47 -4.68
N GLY A 697 -36.07 13.53 -3.66
CA GLY A 697 -36.02 12.64 -2.50
C GLY A 697 -35.15 13.19 -1.37
N ALA A 698 -34.91 12.36 -0.37
CA ALA A 698 -33.99 12.63 0.73
C ALA A 698 -33.04 11.43 0.87
N SER A 699 -31.80 11.69 1.23
CA SER A 699 -30.77 10.68 1.49
C SER A 699 -30.64 10.34 2.98
N GLU A 700 -31.59 10.82 3.78
CA GLU A 700 -31.73 10.53 5.20
C GLU A 700 -33.20 10.22 5.51
N ALA A 701 -33.45 9.25 6.38
CA ALA A 701 -34.78 8.87 6.81
C ALA A 701 -34.76 8.38 8.26
N THR A 702 -35.83 8.67 8.99
CA THR A 702 -36.01 8.18 10.36
C THR A 702 -37.34 7.46 10.51
N TRP A 703 -37.34 6.39 11.31
CA TRP A 703 -38.53 5.65 11.67
C TRP A 703 -38.52 5.36 13.17
N SER A 704 -39.66 5.51 13.84
CA SER A 704 -39.72 5.31 15.29
C SER A 704 -39.64 3.84 15.70
N ARG A 705 -40.06 2.92 14.82
CA ARG A 705 -40.21 1.50 15.14
C ARG A 705 -40.25 0.64 13.88
N LEU A 706 -39.64 -0.55 13.95
CA LEU A 706 -39.79 -1.62 12.96
C LEU A 706 -39.92 -2.97 13.68
N THR A 707 -41.02 -3.71 13.46
CA THR A 707 -41.21 -5.04 14.07
C THR A 707 -40.61 -6.15 13.21
N SER A 708 -40.40 -7.32 13.80
CA SER A 708 -39.98 -8.54 13.10
C SER A 708 -40.72 -8.78 11.78
N GLY A 709 -39.96 -9.09 10.72
CA GLY A 709 -40.40 -9.34 9.36
C GLY A 709 -40.88 -8.11 8.57
N GLN A 710 -40.76 -6.89 9.12
CA GLN A 710 -41.14 -5.67 8.42
C GLN A 710 -39.96 -5.01 7.72
N SER A 711 -40.23 -4.35 6.60
CA SER A 711 -39.27 -3.53 5.88
C SER A 711 -39.75 -2.09 5.72
N VAL A 712 -38.80 -1.17 5.70
CA VAL A 712 -38.98 0.24 5.32
C VAL A 712 -37.95 0.61 4.26
N SER A 713 -38.29 1.57 3.40
CA SER A 713 -37.38 1.99 2.33
C SER A 713 -37.32 3.50 2.20
N MET A 714 -36.14 3.97 1.81
CA MET A 714 -35.86 5.34 1.40
C MET A 714 -35.45 5.33 -0.08
N THR A 715 -36.04 6.21 -0.87
CA THR A 715 -35.74 6.32 -2.31
C THR A 715 -35.43 7.76 -2.68
N TYR A 716 -34.38 7.95 -3.47
CA TYR A 716 -33.98 9.24 -4.00
C TYR A 716 -33.44 9.12 -5.43
N ILE A 717 -33.35 10.25 -6.14
CA ILE A 717 -32.88 10.32 -7.53
C ILE A 717 -31.63 11.19 -7.60
N THR A 718 -30.59 10.69 -8.25
CA THR A 718 -29.30 11.37 -8.41
C THR A 718 -28.91 11.54 -9.87
N SER A 719 -28.17 12.60 -10.15
CA SER A 719 -27.44 12.76 -11.41
C SER A 719 -26.01 13.19 -11.15
N TYR A 720 -25.09 12.65 -11.95
CA TYR A 720 -23.67 12.96 -11.88
C TYR A 720 -23.28 13.98 -12.96
N GLU A 721 -22.34 14.85 -12.63
CA GLU A 721 -21.89 15.95 -13.49
C GLU A 721 -21.03 15.43 -14.66
N ASN A 722 -20.10 14.52 -14.36
CA ASN A 722 -19.13 13.99 -15.30
C ASN A 722 -19.37 12.50 -15.61
N PRO A 723 -18.90 12.00 -16.76
CA PRO A 723 -18.79 10.56 -16.96
C PRO A 723 -17.69 9.97 -16.05
N GLY A 724 -17.69 8.66 -15.83
CA GLY A 724 -16.83 8.01 -14.84
C GLY A 724 -17.53 6.93 -14.02
N THR A 725 -16.74 6.28 -13.17
CA THR A 725 -17.17 5.30 -12.17
C THR A 725 -17.28 5.99 -10.82
N TYR A 726 -18.41 5.77 -10.17
CA TYR A 726 -18.75 6.27 -8.85
C TYR A 726 -18.94 5.10 -7.92
N THR A 727 -18.11 4.99 -6.90
CA THR A 727 -18.31 4.03 -5.80
C THR A 727 -19.03 4.77 -4.69
N ASP A 728 -20.30 4.44 -4.48
CA ASP A 728 -21.07 5.03 -3.38
C ASP A 728 -20.65 4.36 -2.06
N ILE A 729 -20.53 5.15 -0.98
CA ILE A 729 -20.35 4.58 0.36
C ILE A 729 -21.62 3.79 0.77
N PRO A 730 -21.50 2.83 1.69
CA PRO A 730 -22.66 2.13 2.20
C PRO A 730 -23.59 3.08 2.97
N ALA A 731 -24.89 2.78 2.95
CA ALA A 731 -25.86 3.47 3.79
C ALA A 731 -25.74 2.96 5.22
N MET A 732 -25.71 3.87 6.19
CA MET A 732 -25.56 3.56 7.60
C MET A 732 -26.90 3.70 8.30
N LEU A 733 -27.31 2.65 9.02
CA LEU A 733 -28.45 2.70 9.93
C LEU A 733 -27.96 2.63 11.35
N HIS A 734 -28.40 3.59 12.16
CA HIS A 734 -28.37 3.49 13.61
C HIS A 734 -29.76 3.15 14.12
N TYR A 735 -29.84 2.27 15.12
CA TYR A 735 -31.11 1.90 15.75
C TYR A 735 -30.88 1.42 17.18
N THR A 736 -31.95 1.37 17.96
CA THR A 736 -31.94 0.86 19.32
C THR A 736 -32.64 -0.47 19.37
N GLU A 737 -32.03 -1.44 20.03
CA GLU A 737 -32.62 -2.74 20.35
C GLU A 737 -32.33 -3.06 21.82
N ASN A 738 -33.38 -3.30 22.62
CA ASN A 738 -33.25 -3.58 24.06
C ASN A 738 -32.39 -2.53 24.82
N ASP A 739 -32.59 -1.25 24.52
CA ASP A 739 -31.84 -0.10 25.06
C ASP A 739 -30.34 -0.02 24.69
N VAL A 740 -29.87 -0.89 23.78
CA VAL A 740 -28.51 -0.85 23.22
C VAL A 740 -28.52 -0.19 21.85
N LEU A 741 -27.63 0.80 21.65
CA LEU A 741 -27.43 1.46 20.36
C LEU A 741 -26.61 0.54 19.43
N ARG A 742 -27.12 0.31 18.23
CA ARG A 742 -26.49 -0.53 17.21
C ARG A 742 -26.31 0.23 15.90
N ALA A 743 -25.37 -0.25 15.09
CA ALA A 743 -25.12 0.24 13.74
C ALA A 743 -25.01 -0.92 12.76
N VAL A 744 -25.52 -0.74 11.55
CA VAL A 744 -25.34 -1.69 10.44
C VAL A 744 -25.20 -0.93 9.13
N ALA A 745 -24.36 -1.44 8.24
CA ALA A 745 -24.07 -0.86 6.93
C ALA A 745 -24.77 -1.66 5.82
N SER A 746 -25.16 -0.98 4.74
CA SER A 746 -25.57 -1.66 3.51
C SER A 746 -24.37 -2.19 2.72
N ASN A 747 -24.64 -2.90 1.62
CA ASN A 747 -23.65 -3.10 0.57
C ASN A 747 -23.18 -1.78 -0.07
N THR A 748 -21.99 -1.79 -0.67
CA THR A 748 -21.50 -0.76 -1.60
C THR A 748 -22.19 -0.87 -2.95
N LEU A 749 -22.27 0.24 -3.69
CA LEU A 749 -22.74 0.24 -5.08
C LEU A 749 -21.68 0.86 -5.98
N LEU A 750 -21.24 0.09 -6.97
CA LEU A 750 -20.45 0.59 -8.08
C LEU A 750 -21.38 1.09 -9.19
N THR A 751 -21.23 2.35 -9.57
CA THR A 751 -22.02 2.96 -10.64
C THR A 751 -21.13 3.56 -11.69
N GLY A 752 -21.03 2.88 -12.82
CA GLY A 752 -20.41 3.40 -14.03
C GLY A 752 -21.40 4.23 -14.85
N THR A 753 -20.98 5.41 -15.26
CA THR A 753 -21.53 6.05 -16.45
C THR A 753 -20.67 5.63 -17.65
N LYS A 754 -21.23 5.66 -18.86
CA LYS A 754 -20.49 5.24 -20.06
C LYS A 754 -19.26 6.13 -20.27
N SER A 755 -18.12 5.50 -20.58
CA SER A 755 -16.90 6.21 -20.99
C SER A 755 -17.22 7.26 -22.06
N PRO A 756 -16.65 8.47 -21.98
CA PRO A 756 -16.93 9.52 -22.93
C PRO A 756 -16.56 9.07 -24.34
N SER A 757 -17.41 9.42 -25.32
CA SER A 757 -17.09 9.05 -26.71
C SER A 757 -15.84 9.81 -27.19
N PRO A 758 -14.99 9.22 -28.05
CA PRO A 758 -13.80 9.91 -28.57
C PRO A 758 -14.12 11.23 -29.28
N ILE A 759 -15.33 11.35 -29.83
CA ILE A 759 -15.81 12.57 -30.51
C ILE A 759 -16.12 13.68 -29.48
N VAL A 760 -16.67 13.31 -28.32
CA VAL A 760 -16.93 14.25 -27.22
C VAL A 760 -15.60 14.74 -26.66
N LEU A 761 -14.65 13.85 -26.37
CA LEU A 761 -13.31 14.22 -25.90
C LEU A 761 -12.59 15.20 -26.84
N LEU A 762 -12.68 14.95 -28.15
CA LEU A 762 -12.13 15.86 -29.16
C LEU A 762 -12.84 17.22 -29.12
N SER A 763 -14.17 17.24 -28.99
CA SER A 763 -14.97 18.46 -28.89
C SER A 763 -14.59 19.28 -27.66
N ASP A 764 -14.48 18.63 -26.49
CA ASP A 764 -14.14 19.28 -25.22
C ASP A 764 -12.74 19.90 -25.28
N SER A 765 -11.77 19.19 -25.87
CA SER A 765 -10.42 19.71 -26.09
C SER A 765 -10.43 20.97 -26.97
N TYR A 766 -11.31 21.04 -27.97
CA TYR A 766 -11.46 22.23 -28.80
C TYR A 766 -12.13 23.38 -28.05
N GLN A 767 -13.13 23.10 -27.21
CA GLN A 767 -13.79 24.11 -26.40
C GLN A 767 -12.84 24.72 -25.37
N ALA A 768 -12.09 23.89 -24.64
CA ALA A 768 -11.07 24.34 -23.69
C ALA A 768 -9.96 25.19 -24.34
N THR A 769 -9.70 25.00 -25.64
CA THR A 769 -8.79 25.88 -26.39
C THR A 769 -9.32 27.30 -26.42
N PHE A 770 -10.62 27.49 -26.66
CA PHE A 770 -11.25 28.81 -26.66
C PHE A 770 -11.29 29.41 -25.25
N ASP A 771 -11.62 28.61 -24.23
CA ASP A 771 -11.64 29.09 -22.83
C ASP A 771 -10.24 29.55 -22.38
N LEU A 772 -9.18 28.85 -22.77
CA LEU A 772 -7.80 29.26 -22.53
C LEU A 772 -7.44 30.57 -23.25
N ILE A 773 -7.90 30.73 -24.50
CA ILE A 773 -7.69 31.96 -25.27
C ILE A 773 -8.46 33.13 -24.64
N ASP A 774 -9.69 32.91 -24.20
CA ASP A 774 -10.51 33.88 -23.49
C ASP A 774 -9.82 34.31 -22.18
N MET A 775 -9.28 33.36 -21.41
CA MET A 775 -8.51 33.65 -20.19
C MET A 775 -7.25 34.49 -20.46
N LEU A 776 -6.48 34.15 -21.50
CA LEU A 776 -5.22 34.84 -21.82
C LEU A 776 -5.42 36.22 -22.45
N THR A 777 -6.54 36.44 -23.12
CA THR A 777 -6.80 37.68 -23.89
C THR A 777 -7.90 38.56 -23.30
N GLY A 778 -8.64 38.06 -22.32
CA GLY A 778 -9.80 38.70 -21.70
C GLY A 778 -11.03 38.88 -22.61
N ASN A 779 -10.91 38.59 -23.91
CA ASN A 779 -11.95 38.84 -24.93
C ASN A 779 -12.06 37.75 -26.01
N GLY A 780 -11.27 36.67 -25.91
CA GLY A 780 -11.30 35.55 -26.87
C GLY A 780 -10.69 35.82 -28.24
N ASP A 781 -9.83 36.83 -28.34
CA ASP A 781 -9.24 37.22 -29.63
C ASP A 781 -8.04 36.34 -29.99
N LEU A 782 -8.29 35.32 -30.82
CA LEU A 782 -7.30 34.41 -31.41
C LEU A 782 -6.08 35.13 -32.03
N PHE A 783 -6.25 36.36 -32.55
CA PHE A 783 -5.15 37.10 -33.17
C PHE A 783 -4.12 37.63 -32.16
N GLN A 784 -4.49 37.76 -30.89
CA GLN A 784 -3.58 38.20 -29.82
C GLN A 784 -2.72 37.06 -29.27
N VAL A 785 -3.05 35.81 -29.57
CA VAL A 785 -2.30 34.60 -29.16
C VAL A 785 -1.22 34.21 -30.18
N ILE A 786 -1.38 34.63 -31.45
CA ILE A 786 -0.41 34.38 -32.53
C ILE A 786 1.01 34.86 -32.17
N PRO A 787 1.23 36.06 -31.59
CA PRO A 787 2.54 36.50 -31.13
C PRO A 787 3.12 35.64 -30.02
N LEU A 788 2.32 35.19 -29.04
CA LEU A 788 2.75 34.33 -27.93
C LEU A 788 3.22 32.96 -28.43
N VAL A 789 2.45 32.35 -29.35
CA VAL A 789 2.82 31.07 -29.98
C VAL A 789 4.08 31.22 -30.85
N LEU A 790 4.21 32.34 -31.57
CA LEU A 790 5.43 32.65 -32.33
C LEU A 790 6.65 32.84 -31.41
N ILE A 791 6.50 33.53 -30.28
CA ILE A 791 7.56 33.71 -29.29
C ILE A 791 7.97 32.35 -28.71
N ALA A 792 7.01 31.51 -28.31
CA ALA A 792 7.31 30.16 -27.81
C ALA A 792 8.02 29.28 -28.85
N LEU A 793 7.59 29.33 -30.12
CA LEU A 793 8.26 28.63 -31.22
C LEU A 793 9.69 29.15 -31.46
N ILE A 794 9.89 30.48 -31.38
CA ILE A 794 11.22 31.10 -31.49
C ILE A 794 12.11 30.68 -30.31
N SER A 795 11.58 30.64 -29.08
CA SER A 795 12.30 30.19 -27.89
C SER A 795 12.73 28.73 -27.99
N VAL A 796 11.86 27.83 -28.47
CA VAL A 796 12.22 26.41 -28.71
C VAL A 796 13.30 26.30 -29.78
N VAL A 797 13.21 27.06 -30.87
CA VAL A 797 14.23 27.09 -31.92
C VAL A 797 15.57 27.63 -31.39
N ASP A 798 15.55 28.62 -30.51
CA ASP A 798 16.77 29.18 -29.93
C ASP A 798 17.41 28.23 -28.90
N ILE A 799 16.62 27.49 -28.11
CA ILE A 799 17.11 26.39 -27.26
C ILE A 799 17.81 25.32 -28.13
N PHE A 800 17.21 24.92 -29.25
CA PHE A 800 17.82 23.95 -30.18
C PHE A 800 19.09 24.49 -30.85
N LYS A 801 19.16 25.78 -31.20
CA LYS A 801 20.39 26.40 -31.73
C LYS A 801 21.50 26.45 -30.67
N MET A 802 21.14 26.76 -29.43
CA MET A 802 22.08 26.82 -28.32
C MET A 802 22.69 25.44 -28.04
N TYR A 803 21.89 24.37 -28.17
CA TYR A 803 22.36 22.99 -28.11
C TYR A 803 23.32 22.63 -29.26
N ARG A 804 23.00 23.04 -30.50
CA ARG A 804 23.84 22.79 -31.69
C ARG A 804 25.19 23.52 -31.66
N ASN A 805 25.26 24.68 -30.99
CA ASN A 805 26.49 25.44 -30.89
C ASN A 805 27.46 24.90 -29.83
N ARG A 806 26.99 24.09 -28.86
CA ARG A 806 27.85 23.38 -27.90
C ARG A 806 28.49 22.12 -28.47
N SER A 807 27.98 21.58 -29.59
CA SER A 807 28.45 20.34 -30.21
C SER A 807 29.48 20.52 -31.33
N LYS A 808 30.06 21.71 -31.50
CA LYS A 808 31.19 21.92 -32.43
C LYS A 808 32.50 21.96 -31.64
N PRO A 809 33.48 21.08 -31.91
CA PRO A 809 34.81 21.23 -31.33
C PRO A 809 35.47 22.49 -31.88
N GLU A 810 36.08 23.29 -30.99
CA GLU A 810 36.94 24.41 -31.35
C GLU A 810 38.02 23.94 -32.34
N GLN A 811 37.98 24.48 -33.56
CA GLN A 811 39.07 24.33 -34.52
C GLN A 811 39.96 25.57 -34.43
N ASP A 812 41.24 25.29 -34.16
CA ASP A 812 42.37 26.21 -34.12
C ASP A 812 42.30 27.32 -35.18
N THR A 813 42.47 28.56 -34.71
CA THR A 813 42.74 29.75 -35.52
C THR A 813 44.02 29.61 -36.36
N PRO A 814 43.97 29.78 -37.68
CA PRO A 814 45.16 30.06 -38.50
C PRO A 814 45.34 31.58 -38.70
N GLU A 815 46.61 31.97 -38.71
CA GLU A 815 47.17 33.31 -38.83
C GLU A 815 46.63 34.17 -40.02
N GLU A 816 46.60 35.49 -39.78
CA GLU A 816 46.27 36.58 -40.70
C GLU A 816 47.07 36.58 -42.03
N PRO A 817 46.45 37.10 -43.10
CA PRO A 817 47.18 37.98 -44.01
C PRO A 817 46.46 39.31 -44.31
N SER A 818 47.13 40.39 -43.91
CA SER A 818 47.24 41.74 -44.51
C SER A 818 46.22 42.21 -45.57
N LEU A 819 45.53 43.32 -45.25
CA LEU A 819 44.75 44.19 -46.16
C LEU A 819 45.63 45.18 -46.96
N PRO A 820 45.23 45.58 -48.18
CA PRO A 820 45.75 46.79 -48.83
C PRO A 820 44.70 47.91 -49.04
N GLY A 821 45.06 49.13 -48.59
CA GLY A 821 44.61 50.47 -49.06
C GLY A 821 43.15 50.86 -48.84
N GLN A 822 42.74 52.09 -48.53
CA GLN A 822 43.28 53.44 -48.75
C GLN A 822 42.24 54.47 -48.17
N PRO A 823 42.45 55.81 -48.17
CA PRO A 823 43.30 56.61 -47.29
C PRO A 823 42.54 57.68 -46.46
N GLU A 824 43.28 58.22 -45.48
CA GLU A 824 43.30 59.59 -44.94
C GLU A 824 41.98 60.37 -44.68
N SER A 825 41.79 60.77 -43.42
CA SER A 825 41.84 62.19 -43.02
C SER A 825 41.48 62.35 -41.54
N GLY A 826 42.32 63.07 -40.79
CA GLY A 826 41.83 63.89 -39.68
C GLY A 826 42.31 63.53 -38.28
N ASP A 827 43.62 63.65 -38.06
CA ASP A 827 44.30 63.88 -36.79
C ASP A 827 43.54 64.85 -35.85
N LYS A 828 43.26 64.46 -34.60
CA LYS A 828 43.96 64.99 -33.41
C LYS A 828 43.43 64.44 -32.06
N PRO A 829 44.30 64.43 -31.02
CA PRO A 829 44.24 63.53 -29.87
C PRO A 829 43.77 64.20 -28.57
N GLY A 830 43.35 63.40 -27.59
CA GLY A 830 43.16 63.87 -26.21
C GLY A 830 42.29 62.93 -25.36
N ASP A 831 42.96 62.02 -24.67
CA ASP A 831 42.65 61.41 -23.35
C ASP A 831 41.86 62.33 -22.37
N PRO A 832 41.37 61.85 -21.21
CA PRO A 832 40.71 60.56 -20.88
C PRO A 832 39.40 60.78 -20.07
N LEU A 833 38.56 59.74 -19.98
CA LEU A 833 37.85 59.31 -18.76
C LEU A 833 37.15 57.96 -18.98
#